data_AF-A0A5K3FZ50-F1
#
_entry.id   AF-A0A5K3FZ50-F1
#
_cell.length_a   1.000
_cell.length_b   1.000
_cell.length_c   1.000
_cell.angle_alpha   90.00
_cell.angle_beta   90.00
_cell.angle_gamma   90.00
#
_symmetry.space_group_name_H-M   'P 1'
#
loop_
_entity.id
_entity.type
_entity.pdbx_description
1 polymer ?
#
loop_
_entity_poly.entity_id
_entity_poly.type
_entity_poly.pdbx_seq_one_letter_code
_entity_poly.pdbx_strand_id
1 'polypeptide(L)'
;MQLALSKCMRVGVSSLAFLEALEDLKTFLLDPGCNMDGVDFTKFLDENDGIVSRLPNMSLQEWALILDIFSTLLSKRTEIPNYEFCRLAAAILKCMYNHTSPAFWDLCLKRFLCKMDARSISSPSLIIHVIVNHSTDINACLQDPTINATFSHFLLTVIEAHGLHKEAFDFSEYTKLGRFIQLMLRFVRQGHSDVLELLATLSGSIIETSFRLQVPKTTLLSKEFFETSQGIVLFTLKYFKCNPTAGLTSLRNLIHLNPKILLLKPVHIHLVDFLLSLLRAPVCSSSTKQNIPCSPTDALSLFSDLLQQIEEFGLKEAVTLPMYMNFFDILRAFPVDESHSISRLYVWWRFICLLPSQMLSGGFRRFVSPFLANLLGRYISITACLGDPILHRYQLSSTSVYNGDARAQELAVHVFSCLFNYSPITLKQASNEEPLPRFSSPPHFLSEHSYQLLVAACHWLRYVSGSDRFTCSPKIGEIWLTYLKQIQNAALAFKPDDETLKGTFLHHFVDLSVRLITPHLQNCASTSFGSLIVPSVEDISCSPTTNDCVIILHGVIGIVENEKISSELKTTLNFNICVSCLHLLSLRHRSSVSSPMSAEHTFMDELSRLSIQLAEKDYRLAVEHSPIVNTCDHLKLFQELLSALAPDCIHFIRDTLVPDSSQDSIPPKSSIRSVNTRLNEAGIRAWCFLADRLARLTSLHKRVVELPKPGTESVGIPDTPTSDLFTMVAFCLAPLFLAGNSTCSLSVCHF
;
A
#
# COMPACT_ATOMS: atom_id res chain seq x y z
N MET A 1 35.90 -7.73 59.12
CA MET A 1 35.06 -8.50 58.18
C MET A 1 35.30 -10.01 58.20
N GLN A 2 36.46 -10.53 57.80
CA GLN A 2 36.74 -11.99 57.80
C GLN A 2 36.49 -12.67 59.17
N LEU A 3 36.84 -12.01 60.27
CA LEU A 3 36.57 -12.49 61.62
C LEU A 3 35.06 -12.62 61.93
N ALA A 4 34.26 -11.65 61.47
CA ALA A 4 32.80 -11.65 61.65
C ALA A 4 32.12 -12.72 60.77
N LEU A 5 32.60 -12.89 59.53
CA LEU A 5 32.18 -13.97 58.64
C LEU A 5 32.51 -15.35 59.24
N SER A 6 33.72 -15.52 59.80
CA SER A 6 34.14 -16.75 60.47
C SER A 6 33.32 -17.05 61.74
N LYS A 7 32.93 -16.02 62.50
CA LYS A 7 32.04 -16.15 63.67
C LYS A 7 30.67 -16.71 63.26
N CYS A 8 30.08 -16.21 62.17
CA CYS A 8 28.81 -16.73 61.64
C CYS A 8 28.93 -18.21 61.22
N MET A 9 30.06 -18.59 60.62
CA MET A 9 30.32 -19.95 60.12
C MET A 9 30.48 -20.99 61.24
N ARG A 10 30.98 -20.62 62.42
CA ARG A 10 31.26 -21.54 63.54
C ARG A 10 30.08 -21.84 64.46
N VAL A 11 29.00 -21.06 64.35
CA VAL A 11 27.83 -21.18 65.24
C VAL A 11 26.70 -21.88 64.49
N GLY A 12 26.00 -22.83 65.12
CA GLY A 12 24.88 -23.54 64.50
C GLY A 12 23.67 -22.65 64.19
N VAL A 13 22.96 -22.96 63.09
CA VAL A 13 21.71 -22.27 62.71
C VAL A 13 20.64 -22.49 63.80
N SER A 14 19.66 -21.60 63.90
CA SER A 14 18.59 -21.61 64.90
C SER A 14 19.08 -21.45 66.35
N SER A 15 20.24 -20.83 66.53
CA SER A 15 20.78 -20.49 67.86
C SER A 15 20.81 -18.97 68.05
N LEU A 16 20.60 -18.51 69.29
CA LEU A 16 20.68 -17.09 69.63
C LEU A 16 22.05 -16.49 69.26
N ALA A 17 23.12 -17.25 69.49
CA ALA A 17 24.49 -16.86 69.14
C ALA A 17 24.70 -16.65 67.63
N PHE A 18 23.92 -17.32 66.78
CA PHE A 18 23.98 -17.13 65.33
C PHE A 18 23.25 -15.85 64.90
N LEU A 19 22.08 -15.57 65.50
CA LEU A 19 21.36 -14.31 65.30
C LEU A 19 22.22 -13.10 65.71
N GLU A 20 22.83 -13.15 66.90
CA GLU A 20 23.76 -12.11 67.37
C GLU A 20 24.94 -11.93 66.42
N ALA A 21 25.50 -13.03 65.89
CA ALA A 21 26.59 -12.96 64.92
C ALA A 21 26.16 -12.31 63.58
N LEU A 22 24.92 -12.54 63.13
CA LEU A 22 24.37 -11.87 61.94
C LEU A 22 24.09 -10.38 62.20
N GLU A 23 23.59 -10.01 63.36
CA GLU A 23 23.38 -8.60 63.73
C GLU A 23 24.69 -7.84 63.86
N ASP A 24 25.71 -8.45 64.47
CA ASP A 24 27.08 -7.92 64.51
C ASP A 24 27.61 -7.67 63.09
N LEU A 25 27.43 -8.65 62.19
CA LEU A 25 27.88 -8.57 60.81
C LEU A 25 27.14 -7.48 60.03
N LYS A 26 25.82 -7.38 60.19
CA LYS A 26 24.99 -6.33 59.57
C LYS A 26 25.41 -4.95 60.04
N THR A 27 25.61 -4.77 61.35
CA THR A 27 26.05 -3.51 61.95
C THR A 27 27.42 -3.10 61.41
N PHE A 28 28.36 -4.04 61.35
CA PHE A 28 29.68 -3.82 60.74
C PHE A 28 29.58 -3.41 59.27
N LEU A 29 28.68 -4.03 58.50
CA LEU A 29 28.49 -3.73 57.08
C LEU A 29 27.77 -2.40 56.83
N LEU A 30 27.04 -1.85 57.80
CA LEU A 30 26.39 -0.53 57.67
C LEU A 30 27.35 0.62 57.98
N ASP A 31 28.53 0.34 58.54
CA ASP A 31 29.58 1.34 58.78
C ASP A 31 30.07 1.95 57.44
N PRO A 32 30.00 3.28 57.24
CA PRO A 32 30.52 3.96 56.05
C PRO A 32 32.01 3.70 55.78
N GLY A 33 32.82 3.39 56.80
CA GLY A 33 34.25 3.11 56.69
C GLY A 33 34.62 1.68 56.30
N CYS A 34 33.64 0.78 56.16
CA CYS A 34 33.88 -0.62 55.85
C CYS A 34 34.29 -0.81 54.37
N ASN A 35 35.60 -1.05 54.13
CA ASN A 35 36.12 -1.46 52.83
C ASN A 35 35.93 -2.99 52.60
N MET A 36 35.46 -3.34 51.41
CA MET A 36 35.20 -4.70 50.93
C MET A 36 36.39 -5.33 50.20
N ASP A 37 37.45 -4.57 49.93
CA ASP A 37 38.63 -5.02 49.19
C ASP A 37 39.40 -6.13 49.93
N GLY A 38 39.75 -7.20 49.23
CA GLY A 38 40.55 -8.32 49.75
C GLY A 38 39.79 -9.35 50.58
N VAL A 39 38.46 -9.23 50.71
CA VAL A 39 37.66 -10.29 51.35
C VAL A 39 37.21 -11.34 50.35
N ASP A 40 37.71 -12.55 50.56
CA ASP A 40 37.32 -13.76 49.84
C ASP A 40 35.88 -14.16 50.20
N PHE A 41 34.94 -13.57 49.47
CA PHE A 41 33.51 -13.81 49.63
C PHE A 41 33.11 -15.24 49.22
N THR A 42 33.84 -15.85 48.29
CA THR A 42 33.63 -17.22 47.85
C THR A 42 33.78 -18.19 49.02
N LYS A 43 34.81 -18.03 49.86
CA LYS A 43 34.97 -18.88 51.06
C LYS A 43 33.80 -18.82 52.04
N PHE A 44 33.19 -17.65 52.22
CA PHE A 44 32.03 -17.50 53.09
C PHE A 44 30.78 -18.21 52.54
N LEU A 45 30.68 -18.30 51.21
CA LEU A 45 29.57 -18.99 50.55
C LEU A 45 29.77 -20.52 50.50
N ASP A 46 31.01 -20.99 50.31
CA ASP A 46 31.29 -22.33 49.78
C ASP A 46 32.18 -23.29 50.59
N GLU A 47 32.88 -22.86 51.66
CA GLU A 47 33.63 -23.84 52.47
C GLU A 47 32.67 -24.87 53.10
N ASN A 48 33.14 -26.09 53.46
CA ASN A 48 32.31 -27.09 54.15
C ASN A 48 31.54 -26.43 55.32
N ASP A 49 30.20 -26.52 55.31
CA ASP A 49 29.26 -25.76 56.17
C ASP A 49 29.10 -24.24 55.88
N GLY A 50 29.29 -23.85 54.61
CA GLY A 50 29.01 -22.55 53.99
C GLY A 50 27.65 -21.95 54.31
N ILE A 51 27.51 -20.62 54.22
CA ILE A 51 26.20 -19.99 54.46
C ILE A 51 25.13 -20.52 53.50
N VAL A 52 25.51 -20.87 52.26
CA VAL A 52 24.62 -21.40 51.22
C VAL A 52 24.06 -22.77 51.57
N SER A 53 24.88 -23.68 52.11
CA SER A 53 24.42 -25.03 52.52
C SER A 53 23.54 -24.98 53.77
N ARG A 54 23.63 -23.90 54.55
CA ARG A 54 22.88 -23.67 55.79
C ARG A 54 21.54 -22.96 55.61
N LEU A 55 21.31 -22.29 54.47
CA LEU A 55 20.05 -21.58 54.16
C LEU A 55 18.77 -22.40 54.41
N PRO A 56 18.67 -23.69 54.04
CA PRO A 56 17.43 -24.46 54.21
C PRO A 56 17.00 -24.65 55.68
N ASN A 57 17.94 -24.52 56.63
CA ASN A 57 17.71 -24.78 58.05
C ASN A 57 17.51 -23.49 58.86
N MET A 58 17.46 -22.32 58.21
CA MET A 58 17.31 -21.02 58.88
C MET A 58 15.85 -20.70 59.22
N SER A 59 15.66 -20.07 60.38
CA SER A 59 14.41 -19.44 60.80
C SER A 59 14.10 -18.18 59.98
N LEU A 60 12.84 -17.74 59.98
CA LEU A 60 12.42 -16.56 59.22
C LEU A 60 13.14 -15.26 59.64
N GLN A 61 13.50 -15.14 60.92
CA GLN A 61 14.28 -14.01 61.45
C GLN A 61 15.73 -14.03 60.94
N GLU A 62 16.37 -15.21 60.93
CA GLU A 62 17.71 -15.39 60.36
C GLU A 62 17.71 -15.09 58.85
N TRP A 63 16.67 -15.52 58.13
CA TRP A 63 16.46 -15.19 56.72
C TRP A 63 16.35 -13.67 56.47
N ALA A 64 15.58 -12.96 57.30
CA ALA A 64 15.43 -11.51 57.16
C ALA A 64 16.77 -10.78 57.33
N LEU A 65 17.57 -11.18 58.34
CA LEU A 65 18.89 -10.61 58.61
C LEU A 65 19.90 -10.95 57.53
N ILE A 66 19.96 -12.21 57.07
CA ILE A 66 20.93 -12.62 56.06
C ILE A 66 20.64 -11.98 54.70
N LEU A 67 19.37 -11.83 54.31
CA LEU A 67 18.99 -11.14 53.07
C LEU A 67 19.32 -9.65 53.12
N ASP A 68 19.17 -9.00 54.27
CA ASP A 68 19.61 -7.60 54.46
C ASP A 68 21.12 -7.49 54.31
N ILE A 69 21.89 -8.40 54.91
CA ILE A 69 23.35 -8.46 54.80
C ILE A 69 23.76 -8.62 53.33
N PHE A 70 23.17 -9.57 52.61
CA PHE A 70 23.45 -9.78 51.19
C PHE A 70 23.08 -8.57 50.33
N SER A 71 21.98 -7.89 50.65
CA SER A 71 21.60 -6.65 49.97
C SER A 71 22.58 -5.51 50.25
N THR A 72 23.06 -5.35 51.47
CA THR A 72 24.05 -4.31 51.81
C THR A 72 25.37 -4.60 51.09
N LEU A 73 25.77 -5.87 51.04
CA LEU A 73 26.96 -6.31 50.30
C LEU A 73 26.85 -6.02 48.80
N LEU A 74 25.68 -6.28 48.22
CA LEU A 74 25.39 -5.95 46.82
C LEU A 74 25.52 -4.43 46.56
N SER A 75 24.95 -3.59 47.44
CA SER A 75 24.99 -2.13 47.29
C SER A 75 26.39 -1.50 47.44
N LYS A 76 27.29 -2.18 48.15
CA LYS A 76 28.66 -1.69 48.43
C LYS A 76 29.70 -2.10 47.38
N ARG A 77 29.36 -2.97 46.42
CA ARG A 77 30.25 -3.35 45.31
C ARG A 77 29.74 -2.71 44.02
N THR A 78 30.41 -1.65 43.56
CA THR A 78 29.92 -0.81 42.46
C THR A 78 30.45 -1.18 41.07
N GLU A 79 31.38 -2.13 40.88
CA GLU A 79 32.11 -2.18 39.59
C GLU A 79 32.36 -3.54 38.93
N ILE A 80 32.03 -4.71 39.51
CA ILE A 80 32.32 -6.00 38.84
C ILE A 80 31.15 -7.00 38.97
N PRO A 81 30.62 -7.54 37.84
CA PRO A 81 29.67 -8.66 37.84
C PRO A 81 30.29 -9.84 38.60
N ASN A 82 29.61 -10.34 39.64
CA ASN A 82 30.16 -11.39 40.48
C ASN A 82 29.32 -12.67 40.40
N TYR A 83 29.96 -13.74 39.91
CA TYR A 83 29.38 -15.09 39.82
C TYR A 83 28.79 -15.56 41.16
N GLU A 84 29.38 -15.14 42.27
CA GLU A 84 28.91 -15.47 43.62
C GLU A 84 27.51 -14.95 43.95
N PHE A 85 27.13 -13.76 43.48
CA PHE A 85 25.76 -13.27 43.69
C PHE A 85 24.74 -14.04 42.86
N CYS A 86 25.12 -14.53 41.68
CA CYS A 86 24.26 -15.41 40.87
C CYS A 86 24.05 -16.75 41.57
N ARG A 87 25.11 -17.32 42.17
CA ARG A 87 25.02 -18.56 42.96
C ARG A 87 24.15 -18.40 44.19
N LEU A 88 24.30 -17.28 44.89
CA LEU A 88 23.47 -16.96 46.03
C LEU A 88 22.00 -16.82 45.63
N ALA A 89 21.70 -16.10 44.55
CA ALA A 89 20.34 -15.98 44.01
C ALA A 89 19.76 -17.35 43.63
N ALA A 90 20.54 -18.20 42.97
CA ALA A 90 20.15 -19.57 42.62
C ALA A 90 19.85 -20.43 43.87
N ALA A 91 20.65 -20.32 44.92
CA ALA A 91 20.41 -21.03 46.18
C ALA A 91 19.16 -20.53 46.92
N ILE A 92 18.93 -19.22 46.95
CA ILE A 92 17.74 -18.60 47.53
C ILE A 92 16.49 -19.07 46.78
N LEU A 93 16.51 -19.03 45.43
CA LEU A 93 15.41 -19.52 44.61
C LEU A 93 15.11 -21.00 44.87
N LYS A 94 16.14 -21.84 45.00
CA LYS A 94 15.95 -23.26 45.34
C LYS A 94 15.27 -23.43 46.71
N CYS A 95 15.60 -22.60 47.69
CA CYS A 95 14.92 -22.59 48.99
C CYS A 95 13.47 -22.10 48.86
N MET A 96 13.24 -21.03 48.09
CA MET A 96 11.88 -20.51 47.81
C MET A 96 10.97 -21.59 47.20
N TYR A 97 11.44 -22.36 46.22
CA TYR A 97 10.66 -23.43 45.61
C TYR A 97 10.26 -24.55 46.60
N ASN A 98 11.06 -24.78 47.64
CA ASN A 98 10.78 -25.76 48.68
C ASN A 98 9.85 -25.23 49.79
N HIS A 99 9.54 -23.93 49.80
CA HIS A 99 8.67 -23.30 50.79
C HIS A 99 7.35 -22.81 50.16
N THR A 100 6.24 -23.06 50.85
CA THR A 100 4.89 -22.65 50.42
C THR A 100 4.38 -21.38 51.12
N SER A 101 5.22 -20.70 51.90
CA SER A 101 4.85 -19.51 52.67
C SER A 101 4.92 -18.24 51.80
N PRO A 102 3.81 -17.52 51.58
CA PRO A 102 3.81 -16.25 50.84
C PRO A 102 4.69 -15.18 51.49
N ALA A 103 4.70 -15.12 52.83
CA ALA A 103 5.52 -14.17 53.58
C ALA A 103 7.03 -14.42 53.39
N PHE A 104 7.43 -15.69 53.26
CA PHE A 104 8.81 -16.06 52.97
C PHE A 104 9.22 -15.64 51.55
N TRP A 105 8.35 -15.90 50.56
CA TRP A 105 8.58 -15.49 49.17
C TRP A 105 8.71 -13.97 49.04
N ASP A 106 7.79 -13.22 49.67
CA ASP A 106 7.81 -11.76 49.68
C ASP A 106 9.10 -11.21 50.31
N LEU A 107 9.55 -11.82 51.42
CA LEU A 107 10.81 -11.50 52.09
C LEU A 107 12.01 -11.67 51.16
N CYS A 108 12.16 -12.84 50.53
CA CYS A 108 13.26 -13.15 49.62
C CYS A 108 13.29 -12.20 48.40
N LEU A 109 12.12 -11.96 47.80
CA LEU A 109 12.00 -11.11 46.62
C LEU A 109 12.37 -9.65 46.93
N LYS A 110 11.70 -9.06 47.92
CA LYS A 110 11.86 -7.62 48.22
C LYS A 110 13.22 -7.30 48.86
N ARG A 111 13.74 -8.18 49.72
CA ARG A 111 14.96 -7.85 50.48
C ARG A 111 16.24 -8.07 49.70
N PHE A 112 16.26 -8.98 48.72
CA PHE A 112 17.48 -9.31 47.97
C PHE A 112 17.26 -9.40 46.46
N LEU A 113 16.42 -10.31 45.96
CA LEU A 113 16.37 -10.62 44.52
C LEU A 113 16.02 -9.40 43.65
N CYS A 114 15.01 -8.60 44.03
CA CYS A 114 14.63 -7.39 43.31
C CYS A 114 15.57 -6.19 43.54
N LYS A 115 16.61 -6.34 44.36
CA LYS A 115 17.66 -5.32 44.51
C LYS A 115 18.87 -5.57 43.60
N MET A 116 18.92 -6.75 42.97
CA MET A 116 19.87 -7.03 41.90
C MET A 116 19.53 -6.16 40.70
N ASP A 117 20.53 -5.53 40.10
CA ASP A 117 20.40 -4.88 38.80
C ASP A 117 20.93 -5.81 37.70
N ALA A 118 20.57 -5.53 36.44
CA ALA A 118 20.99 -6.36 35.31
C ALA A 118 22.53 -6.42 35.13
N ARG A 119 23.28 -5.42 35.62
CA ARG A 119 24.75 -5.36 35.51
C ARG A 119 25.46 -6.19 36.57
N SER A 120 24.79 -6.45 37.70
CA SER A 120 25.28 -7.24 38.82
C SER A 120 25.16 -8.75 38.58
N ILE A 121 24.33 -9.16 37.63
CA ILE A 121 24.06 -10.57 37.29
C ILE A 121 25.02 -11.03 36.20
N SER A 122 26.17 -11.58 36.61
CA SER A 122 27.21 -12.05 35.68
C SER A 122 26.86 -13.34 34.93
N SER A 123 26.02 -14.20 35.51
CA SER A 123 25.64 -15.51 34.95
C SER A 123 24.13 -15.76 35.12
N PRO A 124 23.30 -15.12 34.28
CA PRO A 124 21.84 -15.28 34.31
C PRO A 124 21.39 -16.71 33.98
N SER A 125 22.23 -17.48 33.28
CA SER A 125 22.00 -18.90 32.98
C SER A 125 21.81 -19.76 34.22
N LEU A 126 22.62 -19.54 35.26
CA LEU A 126 22.49 -20.25 36.53
C LEU A 126 21.11 -20.02 37.20
N ILE A 127 20.63 -18.77 37.15
CA ILE A 127 19.35 -18.37 37.75
C ILE A 127 18.18 -18.98 36.97
N ILE A 128 18.21 -18.85 35.64
CA ILE A 128 17.18 -19.39 34.75
C ILE A 128 17.10 -20.92 34.85
N HIS A 129 18.25 -21.61 34.95
CA HIS A 129 18.31 -23.06 35.10
C HIS A 129 17.57 -23.53 36.37
N VAL A 130 17.73 -22.83 37.50
CA VAL A 130 16.99 -23.13 38.74
C VAL A 130 15.50 -22.89 38.57
N ILE A 131 15.11 -21.76 37.96
CA ILE A 131 13.70 -21.44 37.73
C ILE A 131 13.04 -22.53 36.90
N VAL A 132 13.66 -22.91 35.80
CA VAL A 132 13.09 -23.88 34.84
C VAL A 132 13.04 -25.30 35.41
N ASN A 133 14.06 -25.75 36.14
CA ASN A 133 14.12 -27.14 36.63
C ASN A 133 13.29 -27.39 37.90
N HIS A 134 12.94 -26.34 38.65
CA HIS A 134 12.13 -26.46 39.87
C HIS A 134 10.66 -26.05 39.68
N SER A 135 10.23 -25.77 38.44
CA SER A 135 8.91 -25.19 38.14
C SER A 135 7.99 -26.09 37.31
N THR A 136 8.14 -27.41 37.40
CA THR A 136 7.28 -28.36 36.66
C THR A 136 5.78 -28.12 36.90
N ASP A 137 5.42 -27.56 38.07
CA ASP A 137 4.14 -26.93 38.35
C ASP A 137 4.36 -25.53 38.96
N ILE A 138 3.47 -24.58 38.67
CA ILE A 138 3.52 -23.25 39.30
C ILE A 138 3.33 -23.38 40.81
N ASN A 139 4.33 -22.92 41.56
CA ASN A 139 4.27 -22.87 43.01
C ASN A 139 3.04 -22.03 43.46
N ALA A 140 2.31 -22.51 44.46
CA ALA A 140 1.11 -21.85 44.99
C ALA A 140 1.36 -20.37 45.35
N CYS A 141 2.55 -20.01 45.80
CA CYS A 141 2.93 -18.62 46.09
C CYS A 141 2.88 -17.70 44.87
N LEU A 142 3.18 -18.21 43.66
CA LEU A 142 3.12 -17.43 42.41
C LEU A 142 1.68 -17.21 41.91
N GLN A 143 0.68 -17.81 42.55
CA GLN A 143 -0.73 -17.49 42.31
C GLN A 143 -1.16 -16.21 43.04
N ASP A 144 -0.41 -15.77 44.06
CA ASP A 144 -0.61 -14.48 44.71
C ASP A 144 -0.24 -13.34 43.74
N PRO A 145 -1.14 -12.39 43.44
CA PRO A 145 -0.89 -11.32 42.48
C PRO A 145 0.30 -10.41 42.83
N THR A 146 0.60 -10.23 44.12
CA THR A 146 1.68 -9.35 44.58
C THR A 146 3.02 -10.03 44.40
N ILE A 147 3.12 -11.29 44.84
CA ILE A 147 4.31 -12.10 44.66
C ILE A 147 4.59 -12.30 43.17
N ASN A 148 3.57 -12.60 42.38
CA ASN A 148 3.70 -12.77 40.93
C ASN A 148 4.23 -11.51 40.23
N ALA A 149 3.70 -10.33 40.56
CA ALA A 149 4.17 -9.07 39.99
C ALA A 149 5.63 -8.79 40.37
N THR A 150 5.98 -8.95 41.65
CA THR A 150 7.37 -8.75 42.12
C THR A 150 8.33 -9.77 41.51
N PHE A 151 7.89 -11.02 41.35
CA PHE A 151 8.68 -12.07 40.70
C PHE A 151 8.85 -11.80 39.20
N SER A 152 7.82 -11.30 38.51
CA SER A 152 7.89 -10.90 37.10
C SER A 152 8.91 -9.79 36.88
N HIS A 153 8.97 -8.81 37.79
CA HIS A 153 10.00 -7.76 37.76
C HIS A 153 11.41 -8.33 37.90
N PHE A 154 11.62 -9.24 38.86
CA PHE A 154 12.92 -9.93 38.99
C PHE A 154 13.30 -10.73 37.73
N LEU A 155 12.34 -11.46 37.14
CA LEU A 155 12.57 -12.17 35.87
C LEU A 155 13.00 -11.23 34.74
N LEU A 156 12.39 -10.04 34.66
CA LEU A 156 12.76 -9.05 33.65
C LEU A 156 14.23 -8.66 33.81
N THR A 157 14.67 -8.35 35.03
CA THR A 157 16.08 -8.02 35.33
C THR A 157 17.04 -9.15 34.96
N VAL A 158 16.66 -10.41 35.20
CA VAL A 158 17.49 -11.58 34.84
C VAL A 158 17.61 -11.72 33.31
N ILE A 159 16.54 -11.48 32.56
CA ILE A 159 16.58 -11.55 31.09
C ILE A 159 17.35 -10.35 30.50
N GLU A 160 17.21 -9.16 31.07
CA GLU A 160 18.01 -7.99 30.68
C GLU A 160 19.51 -8.24 30.89
N ALA A 161 19.88 -8.83 32.03
CA ALA A 161 21.26 -9.24 32.30
C ALA A 161 21.79 -10.21 31.24
N HIS A 162 20.94 -11.13 30.79
CA HIS A 162 21.31 -12.04 29.72
C HIS A 162 21.64 -11.30 28.42
N GLY A 163 20.81 -10.34 28.01
CA GLY A 163 21.07 -9.49 26.85
C GLY A 163 22.39 -8.71 26.97
N LEU A 164 22.71 -8.21 28.17
CA LEU A 164 23.96 -7.46 28.42
C LEU A 164 25.22 -8.33 28.29
N HIS A 165 25.18 -9.55 28.83
CA HIS A 165 26.37 -10.41 28.91
C HIS A 165 26.54 -11.35 27.70
N LYS A 166 25.56 -11.44 26.79
CA LYS A 166 25.59 -12.27 25.56
C LYS A 166 26.01 -13.73 25.83
N GLU A 167 25.76 -14.24 27.03
CA GLU A 167 25.99 -15.65 27.36
C GLU A 167 25.22 -16.53 26.36
N ALA A 168 25.74 -17.71 26.02
CA ALA A 168 25.03 -18.62 25.13
C ALA A 168 23.99 -19.41 25.94
N PHE A 169 22.71 -19.08 25.81
CA PHE A 169 21.63 -19.99 26.20
C PHE A 169 21.44 -21.05 25.13
N ASP A 170 21.18 -22.29 25.56
CA ASP A 170 20.59 -23.29 24.67
C ASP A 170 19.13 -22.90 24.37
N PHE A 171 18.70 -23.05 23.12
CA PHE A 171 17.33 -22.79 22.68
C PHE A 171 16.30 -23.61 23.48
N SER A 172 16.70 -24.79 23.98
CA SER A 172 15.92 -25.62 24.90
C SER A 172 15.56 -24.89 26.20
N GLU A 173 16.49 -24.15 26.80
CA GLU A 173 16.25 -23.42 28.06
C GLU A 173 15.29 -22.24 27.85
N TYR A 174 15.37 -21.55 26.71
CA TYR A 174 14.40 -20.53 26.32
C TYR A 174 12.98 -21.07 26.16
N THR A 175 12.85 -22.25 25.54
CA THR A 175 11.53 -22.88 25.34
C THR A 175 10.90 -23.20 26.69
N LYS A 176 11.69 -23.75 27.63
CA LYS A 176 11.22 -24.06 28.98
C LYS A 176 10.91 -22.80 29.80
N LEU A 177 11.74 -21.75 29.70
CA LEU A 177 11.48 -20.46 30.35
C LEU A 177 10.19 -19.81 29.81
N GLY A 178 10.00 -19.85 28.49
CA GLY A 178 8.78 -19.39 27.85
C GLY A 178 7.55 -20.14 28.36
N ARG A 179 7.63 -21.48 28.47
CA ARG A 179 6.56 -22.32 29.02
C ARG A 179 6.23 -21.97 30.47
N PHE A 180 7.25 -21.75 31.30
CA PHE A 180 7.07 -21.30 32.67
C PHE A 180 6.34 -19.94 32.73
N ILE A 181 6.79 -18.96 31.94
CA ILE A 181 6.15 -17.63 31.86
C ILE A 181 4.71 -17.77 31.37
N GLN A 182 4.45 -18.57 30.34
CA GLN A 182 3.10 -18.80 29.81
C GLN A 182 2.14 -19.33 30.88
N LEU A 183 2.59 -20.27 31.71
CA LEU A 183 1.79 -20.76 32.83
C LEU A 183 1.53 -19.62 33.84
N MET A 184 2.54 -18.78 34.10
CA MET A 184 2.48 -17.69 35.07
C MET A 184 1.49 -16.60 34.67
N LEU A 185 1.37 -16.32 33.36
CA LEU A 185 0.42 -15.35 32.79
C LEU A 185 -1.04 -15.60 33.20
N ARG A 186 -1.42 -16.84 33.55
CA ARG A 186 -2.77 -17.19 34.01
C ARG A 186 -3.14 -16.54 35.35
N PHE A 187 -2.14 -16.17 36.15
CA PHE A 187 -2.29 -15.64 37.50
C PHE A 187 -2.00 -14.14 37.60
N VAL A 188 -1.54 -13.50 36.53
CA VAL A 188 -1.28 -12.06 36.50
C VAL A 188 -2.61 -11.29 36.62
N ARG A 189 -2.74 -10.52 37.71
CA ARG A 189 -3.89 -9.62 37.96
C ARG A 189 -3.50 -8.14 38.07
N GLN A 190 -2.22 -7.85 38.27
CA GLN A 190 -1.63 -6.51 38.41
C GLN A 190 -0.22 -6.51 37.82
N GLY A 191 0.39 -5.34 37.64
CA GLY A 191 1.74 -5.24 37.05
C GLY A 191 1.80 -5.57 35.55
N HIS A 192 0.69 -5.43 34.82
CA HIS A 192 0.61 -5.79 33.40
C HIS A 192 1.65 -5.07 32.52
N SER A 193 2.06 -3.84 32.87
CA SER A 193 3.11 -3.10 32.16
C SER A 193 4.45 -3.83 32.20
N ASP A 194 4.91 -4.20 33.39
CA ASP A 194 6.19 -4.88 33.62
C ASP A 194 6.17 -6.29 33.00
N VAL A 195 5.02 -6.95 33.02
CA VAL A 195 4.85 -8.26 32.34
C VAL A 195 4.93 -8.11 30.82
N LEU A 196 4.37 -7.05 30.23
CA LEU A 196 4.52 -6.79 28.79
C LEU A 196 5.97 -6.49 28.42
N GLU A 197 6.69 -5.75 29.27
CA GLU A 197 8.12 -5.49 29.11
C GLU A 197 8.94 -6.78 29.20
N LEU A 198 8.66 -7.65 30.17
CA LEU A 198 9.22 -8.99 30.28
C LEU A 198 9.02 -9.80 29.00
N LEU A 199 7.81 -9.80 28.42
CA LEU A 199 7.51 -10.53 27.18
C LEU A 199 8.22 -9.92 25.96
N ALA A 200 8.36 -8.60 25.90
CA ALA A 200 9.10 -7.92 24.85
C ALA A 200 10.59 -8.26 24.90
N THR A 201 11.21 -8.18 26.09
CA THR A 201 12.62 -8.51 26.30
C THR A 201 12.90 -9.98 26.03
N LEU A 202 12.07 -10.89 26.58
CA LEU A 202 12.19 -12.34 26.32
C LEU A 202 12.14 -12.66 24.83
N SER A 203 11.10 -12.17 24.12
CA SER A 203 10.95 -12.44 22.70
C SER A 203 12.09 -11.86 21.86
N GLY A 204 12.62 -10.69 22.24
CA GLY A 204 13.81 -10.10 21.62
C GLY A 204 15.06 -10.96 21.81
N SER A 205 15.31 -11.45 23.04
CA SER A 205 16.45 -12.33 23.33
C SER A 205 16.36 -13.67 22.60
N ILE A 206 15.16 -14.23 22.45
CA ILE A 206 14.96 -15.46 21.67
C ILE A 206 15.29 -15.22 20.18
N ILE A 207 14.86 -14.08 19.61
CA ILE A 207 15.20 -13.71 18.23
C ILE A 207 16.70 -13.60 18.04
N GLU A 208 17.37 -12.79 18.86
CA GLU A 208 18.81 -12.57 18.75
C GLU A 208 19.58 -13.90 18.84
N THR A 209 19.18 -14.75 19.79
CA THR A 209 19.77 -16.08 19.95
C THR A 209 19.50 -16.98 18.74
N SER A 210 18.26 -16.98 18.22
CA SER A 210 17.89 -17.80 17.06
C SER A 210 18.68 -17.43 15.80
N PHE A 211 18.92 -16.13 15.58
CA PHE A 211 19.75 -15.63 14.49
C PHE A 211 21.23 -16.00 14.68
N ARG A 212 21.76 -15.79 15.89
CA ARG A 212 23.16 -16.12 16.22
C ARG A 212 23.46 -17.61 16.05
N LEU A 213 22.55 -18.48 16.48
CA LEU A 213 22.70 -19.94 16.44
C LEU A 213 22.21 -20.58 15.13
N GLN A 214 21.69 -19.79 14.19
CA GLN A 214 21.10 -20.28 12.92
C GLN A 214 20.09 -21.41 13.15
N VAL A 215 19.22 -21.26 14.16
CA VAL A 215 18.26 -22.31 14.55
C VAL A 215 17.36 -22.64 13.35
N PRO A 216 17.21 -23.92 12.95
CA PRO A 216 16.34 -24.29 11.85
C PRO A 216 14.91 -23.82 12.08
N LYS A 217 14.27 -23.28 11.04
CA LYS A 217 12.85 -22.86 11.08
C LYS A 217 11.92 -23.98 11.57
N THR A 218 12.27 -25.25 11.32
CA THR A 218 11.53 -26.43 11.81
C THR A 218 11.51 -26.55 13.33
N THR A 219 12.58 -26.15 14.02
CA THR A 219 12.67 -26.17 15.49
C THR A 219 11.79 -25.08 16.11
N LEU A 220 11.72 -23.90 15.48
CA LEU A 220 10.80 -22.80 15.84
C LEU A 220 9.32 -23.18 15.63
N LEU A 221 9.05 -24.21 14.83
CA LEU A 221 7.71 -24.76 14.60
C LEU A 221 7.39 -25.98 15.49
N SER A 222 8.24 -26.29 16.47
CA SER A 222 7.98 -27.37 17.43
C SER A 222 6.69 -27.13 18.21
N LYS A 223 5.99 -28.22 18.56
CA LYS A 223 4.70 -28.16 19.26
C LYS A 223 4.78 -27.41 20.60
N GLU A 224 5.86 -27.61 21.35
CA GLU A 224 6.03 -26.99 22.67
C GLU A 224 6.23 -25.47 22.59
N PHE A 225 7.07 -25.02 21.67
CA PHE A 225 7.24 -23.58 21.41
C PHE A 225 5.95 -22.95 20.86
N PHE A 226 5.21 -23.70 20.03
CA PHE A 226 3.94 -23.28 19.47
C PHE A 226 2.86 -22.99 20.53
N GLU A 227 2.66 -23.91 21.48
CA GLU A 227 1.70 -23.73 22.59
C GLU A 227 2.11 -22.56 23.49
N THR A 228 3.40 -22.43 23.77
CA THR A 228 3.98 -21.35 24.58
C THR A 228 3.66 -19.97 24.00
N SER A 229 4.02 -19.77 22.73
CA SER A 229 3.84 -18.50 22.04
C SER A 229 2.37 -18.13 21.86
N GLN A 230 1.44 -19.10 21.73
CA GLN A 230 0.00 -18.80 21.67
C GLN A 230 -0.50 -18.10 22.95
N GLY A 231 -0.12 -18.57 24.13
CA GLY A 231 -0.54 -17.97 25.39
C GLY A 231 0.00 -16.55 25.57
N ILE A 232 1.25 -16.33 25.14
CA ILE A 232 1.89 -15.02 25.16
C ILE A 232 1.17 -14.04 24.23
N VAL A 233 0.89 -14.41 22.98
CA VAL A 233 0.18 -13.53 22.02
C VAL A 233 -1.19 -13.10 22.57
N LEU A 234 -1.99 -14.04 23.08
CA LEU A 234 -3.32 -13.73 23.61
C LEU A 234 -3.26 -12.79 24.81
N PHE A 235 -2.27 -12.97 25.69
CA PHE A 235 -2.04 -12.06 26.81
C PHE A 235 -1.65 -10.66 26.30
N THR A 236 -0.71 -10.57 25.37
CA THR A 236 -0.24 -9.31 24.80
C THR A 236 -1.38 -8.53 24.11
N LEU A 237 -2.19 -9.20 23.29
CA LEU A 237 -3.35 -8.58 22.63
C LEU A 237 -4.38 -8.05 23.64
N LYS A 238 -4.61 -8.79 24.74
CA LYS A 238 -5.59 -8.42 25.76
C LYS A 238 -5.15 -7.21 26.60
N TYR A 239 -3.88 -7.16 27.01
CA TYR A 239 -3.37 -6.16 27.94
C TYR A 239 -2.52 -5.07 27.31
N PHE A 240 -2.40 -5.05 25.98
CA PHE A 240 -1.63 -4.09 25.18
C PHE A 240 -1.69 -2.64 25.69
N LYS A 241 -2.89 -2.15 26.06
CA LYS A 241 -3.10 -0.77 26.51
C LYS A 241 -2.30 -0.39 27.77
N CYS A 242 -1.86 -1.37 28.56
CA CYS A 242 -1.05 -1.14 29.75
C CYS A 242 0.39 -0.71 29.42
N ASN A 243 0.95 -1.18 28.30
CA ASN A 243 2.25 -0.76 27.78
C ASN A 243 2.30 -0.99 26.25
N PRO A 244 1.81 -0.02 25.44
CA PRO A 244 1.68 -0.18 23.98
C PRO A 244 3.01 -0.47 23.28
N THR A 245 4.09 0.20 23.67
CA THR A 245 5.42 0.04 23.07
C THR A 245 5.94 -1.37 23.27
N ALA A 246 5.93 -1.87 24.51
CA ALA A 246 6.36 -3.24 24.80
C ALA A 246 5.44 -4.28 24.14
N GLY A 247 4.12 -4.03 24.13
CA GLY A 247 3.15 -4.89 23.46
C GLY A 247 3.42 -5.03 21.96
N LEU A 248 3.68 -3.93 21.25
CA LEU A 248 4.02 -3.96 19.82
C LEU A 248 5.33 -4.71 19.57
N THR A 249 6.37 -4.40 20.34
CA THR A 249 7.67 -5.06 20.23
C THR A 249 7.54 -6.57 20.43
N SER A 250 6.79 -6.99 21.45
CA SER A 250 6.51 -8.41 21.70
C SER A 250 5.78 -9.08 20.54
N LEU A 251 4.72 -8.45 20.00
CA LEU A 251 3.98 -8.99 18.85
C LEU A 251 4.85 -9.07 17.58
N ARG A 252 5.64 -8.03 17.28
CA ARG A 252 6.56 -8.03 16.14
C ARG A 252 7.58 -9.15 16.27
N ASN A 253 8.16 -9.31 17.45
CA ASN A 253 9.11 -10.38 17.70
C ASN A 253 8.46 -11.77 17.50
N LEU A 254 7.24 -11.96 18.01
CA LEU A 254 6.51 -13.23 17.85
C LEU A 254 6.11 -13.51 16.40
N ILE A 255 5.83 -12.48 15.59
CA ILE A 255 5.62 -12.60 14.13
C ILE A 255 6.86 -13.19 13.46
N HIS A 256 8.06 -12.71 13.79
CA HIS A 256 9.31 -13.21 13.22
C HIS A 256 9.68 -14.62 13.71
N LEU A 257 9.36 -14.95 14.96
CA LEU A 257 9.67 -16.26 15.55
C LEU A 257 8.73 -17.36 15.07
N ASN A 258 7.41 -17.11 15.07
CA ASN A 258 6.41 -18.13 14.74
C ASN A 258 5.11 -17.51 14.19
N PRO A 259 5.12 -17.07 12.91
CA PRO A 259 3.96 -16.41 12.29
C PRO A 259 2.73 -17.32 12.19
N LYS A 260 2.92 -18.64 12.20
CA LYS A 260 1.83 -19.64 12.08
C LYS A 260 0.81 -19.56 13.23
N ILE A 261 1.23 -19.15 14.42
CA ILE A 261 0.34 -19.03 15.59
C ILE A 261 -0.73 -17.95 15.38
N LEU A 262 -0.36 -16.88 14.67
CA LEU A 262 -1.26 -15.77 14.38
C LEU A 262 -2.34 -16.15 13.36
N LEU A 263 -2.18 -17.29 12.68
CA LEU A 263 -3.16 -17.87 11.77
C LEU A 263 -4.13 -18.82 12.49
N LEU A 264 -3.95 -19.10 13.79
CA LEU A 264 -4.90 -19.93 14.54
C LEU A 264 -6.25 -19.23 14.67
N LYS A 265 -7.34 -20.00 14.55
CA LYS A 265 -8.71 -19.47 14.63
C LYS A 265 -8.96 -18.54 15.84
N PRO A 266 -8.61 -18.89 17.09
CA PRO A 266 -8.83 -17.99 18.23
C PRO A 266 -7.90 -16.77 18.24
N VAL A 267 -6.72 -16.85 17.64
CA VAL A 267 -5.72 -15.77 17.69
C VAL A 267 -5.95 -14.75 16.59
N HIS A 268 -6.21 -15.19 15.35
CA HIS A 268 -6.33 -14.28 14.21
C HIS A 268 -7.52 -13.32 14.35
N ILE A 269 -8.64 -13.76 14.95
CA ILE A 269 -9.81 -12.88 15.18
C ILE A 269 -9.42 -11.75 16.13
N HIS A 270 -8.82 -12.09 17.27
CA HIS A 270 -8.34 -11.10 18.23
C HIS A 270 -7.27 -10.17 17.65
N LEU A 271 -6.39 -10.68 16.79
CA LEU A 271 -5.40 -9.86 16.10
C LEU A 271 -6.06 -8.86 15.13
N VAL A 272 -7.03 -9.29 14.33
CA VAL A 272 -7.74 -8.43 13.38
C VAL A 272 -8.54 -7.36 14.13
N ASP A 273 -9.28 -7.73 15.17
CA ASP A 273 -10.03 -6.79 16.01
C ASP A 273 -9.09 -5.76 16.66
N PHE A 274 -7.94 -6.22 17.16
CA PHE A 274 -6.89 -5.39 17.70
C PHE A 274 -6.36 -4.38 16.67
N LEU A 275 -5.95 -4.83 15.49
CA LEU A 275 -5.44 -3.96 14.42
C LEU A 275 -6.49 -2.94 13.98
N LEU A 276 -7.75 -3.37 13.79
CA LEU A 276 -8.85 -2.47 13.45
C LEU A 276 -9.10 -1.43 14.54
N SER A 277 -8.95 -1.78 15.81
CA SER A 277 -9.09 -0.83 16.92
C SER A 277 -8.01 0.26 16.89
N LEU A 278 -6.78 -0.08 16.49
CA LEU A 278 -5.68 0.87 16.35
C LEU A 278 -5.87 1.78 15.13
N LEU A 279 -6.33 1.22 14.01
CA LEU A 279 -6.55 1.98 12.76
C LEU A 279 -7.74 2.95 12.84
N ARG A 280 -8.72 2.67 13.70
CA ARG A 280 -9.94 3.47 13.87
C ARG A 280 -9.91 4.41 15.09
N ALA A 281 -8.82 4.42 15.85
CA ALA A 281 -8.73 5.24 17.05
C ALA A 281 -8.82 6.74 16.66
N PRO A 282 -9.73 7.52 17.28
CA PRO A 282 -9.83 8.95 17.00
C PRO A 282 -8.54 9.66 17.42
N VAL A 283 -8.09 10.60 16.58
CA VAL A 283 -7.00 11.51 16.93
C VAL A 283 -7.40 12.25 18.21
N CYS A 284 -6.76 11.94 19.33
CA CYS A 284 -7.08 12.52 20.63
C CYS A 284 -7.08 14.05 20.56
N SER A 285 -8.22 14.66 20.83
CA SER A 285 -8.37 16.10 21.08
C SER A 285 -7.64 16.47 22.37
N SER A 286 -6.36 16.85 22.23
CA SER A 286 -5.59 17.87 22.98
C SER A 286 -5.92 18.21 24.46
N SER A 287 -6.47 17.31 25.27
CA SER A 287 -6.86 17.66 26.66
C SER A 287 -6.63 16.61 27.74
N THR A 288 -5.93 15.51 27.48
CA THR A 288 -5.45 14.61 28.55
C THR A 288 -4.05 14.10 28.25
N LYS A 289 -3.09 14.57 29.05
CA LYS A 289 -1.71 14.06 29.09
C LYS A 289 -1.74 12.58 29.52
N GLN A 290 -0.85 11.78 28.92
CA GLN A 290 -0.47 10.39 29.28
C GLN A 290 -1.16 9.20 28.59
N ASN A 291 -1.43 9.24 27.30
CA ASN A 291 -1.43 8.00 26.51
C ASN A 291 -0.79 8.32 25.16
N ILE A 292 0.44 7.85 24.92
CA ILE A 292 1.04 7.88 23.59
C ILE A 292 0.17 6.95 22.74
N PRO A 293 -0.66 7.48 21.82
CA PRO A 293 -1.46 6.61 20.98
C PRO A 293 -0.51 5.97 19.99
N CYS A 294 -0.49 4.64 19.96
CA CYS A 294 0.10 3.88 18.87
C CYS A 294 -0.39 4.44 17.53
N SER A 295 0.51 4.77 16.61
CA SER A 295 0.12 5.38 15.35
C SER A 295 -0.58 4.34 14.45
N PRO A 296 -1.54 4.74 13.61
CA PRO A 296 -2.12 3.83 12.60
C PRO A 296 -1.05 3.20 11.69
N THR A 297 0.07 3.91 11.47
CA THR A 297 1.22 3.41 10.72
C THR A 297 1.94 2.25 11.43
N ASP A 298 2.01 2.24 12.76
CA ASP A 298 2.61 1.12 13.51
C ASP A 298 1.77 -0.15 13.37
N ALA A 299 0.43 -0.02 13.38
CA ALA A 299 -0.48 -1.15 13.17
C ALA A 299 -0.32 -1.73 11.75
N LEU A 300 -0.18 -0.87 10.74
CA LEU A 300 0.09 -1.31 9.37
C LEU A 300 1.48 -1.92 9.21
N SER A 301 2.51 -1.40 9.88
CA SER A 301 3.83 -2.02 9.93
C SER A 301 3.75 -3.43 10.50
N LEU A 302 3.10 -3.61 11.65
CA LEU A 302 2.92 -4.93 12.27
C LEU A 302 2.18 -5.90 11.33
N PHE A 303 1.15 -5.41 10.62
CA PHE A 303 0.42 -6.22 9.64
C PHE A 303 1.29 -6.56 8.41
N SER A 304 2.13 -5.62 7.95
CA SER A 304 3.10 -5.83 6.87
C SER A 304 4.12 -6.91 7.22
N ASP A 305 4.63 -6.88 8.46
CA ASP A 305 5.57 -7.87 9.00
C ASP A 305 4.92 -9.26 8.98
N LEU A 306 3.66 -9.36 9.41
CA LEU A 306 2.91 -10.62 9.37
C LEU A 306 2.79 -11.15 7.94
N LEU A 307 2.36 -10.33 6.97
CA LEU A 307 2.20 -10.76 5.59
C LEU A 307 3.51 -11.25 4.98
N GLN A 308 4.62 -10.56 5.28
CA GLN A 308 5.96 -10.97 4.84
C GLN A 308 6.38 -12.30 5.46
N GLN A 309 6.18 -12.47 6.77
CA GLN A 309 6.55 -13.71 7.44
C GLN A 309 5.69 -14.90 7.00
N ILE A 310 4.42 -14.69 6.61
CA ILE A 310 3.61 -15.74 5.98
C ILE A 310 4.25 -16.20 4.66
N GLU A 311 4.77 -15.27 3.85
CA GLU A 311 5.47 -15.60 2.60
C GLU A 311 6.82 -16.30 2.85
N GLU A 312 7.67 -15.74 3.71
CA GLU A 312 9.01 -16.26 4.01
C GLU A 312 9.01 -17.63 4.70
N PHE A 313 7.94 -17.96 5.43
CA PHE A 313 7.74 -19.29 6.05
C PHE A 313 6.92 -20.24 5.17
N GLY A 314 6.49 -19.83 3.98
CA GLY A 314 5.71 -20.69 3.08
C GLY A 314 4.33 -21.07 3.63
N LEU A 315 3.70 -20.18 4.41
CA LEU A 315 2.44 -20.45 5.12
C LEU A 315 1.18 -20.10 4.31
N LYS A 316 1.30 -19.83 3.00
CA LYS A 316 0.17 -19.44 2.15
C LYS A 316 -0.99 -20.45 2.21
N GLU A 317 -0.68 -21.75 2.26
CA GLU A 317 -1.69 -22.83 2.35
C GLU A 317 -2.40 -22.90 3.70
N ALA A 318 -1.80 -22.35 4.77
CA ALA A 318 -2.42 -22.30 6.10
C ALA A 318 -3.47 -21.17 6.21
N VAL A 319 -3.47 -20.21 5.28
CA VAL A 319 -4.42 -19.09 5.28
C VAL A 319 -5.70 -19.49 4.55
N THR A 320 -6.80 -19.58 5.31
CA THR A 320 -8.11 -19.93 4.75
C THR A 320 -8.78 -18.73 4.06
N LEU A 321 -9.75 -18.98 3.18
CA LEU A 321 -10.52 -17.92 2.51
C LEU A 321 -11.14 -16.90 3.51
N PRO A 322 -11.78 -17.31 4.61
CA PRO A 322 -12.27 -16.36 5.62
C PRO A 322 -11.17 -15.49 6.24
N MET A 323 -9.96 -16.04 6.45
CA MET A 323 -8.83 -15.27 6.99
C MET A 323 -8.36 -14.20 6.01
N TYR A 324 -8.27 -14.51 4.72
CA TYR A 324 -7.96 -13.51 3.69
C TYR A 324 -8.98 -12.36 3.69
N MET A 325 -10.26 -12.65 3.91
CA MET A 325 -11.30 -11.62 3.99
C MET A 325 -11.15 -10.74 5.24
N ASN A 326 -10.86 -11.34 6.40
CA ASN A 326 -10.61 -10.59 7.63
C ASN A 326 -9.35 -9.71 7.52
N PHE A 327 -8.30 -10.23 6.89
CA PHE A 327 -7.09 -9.46 6.57
C PHE A 327 -7.38 -8.29 5.62
N PHE A 328 -8.25 -8.51 4.63
CA PHE A 328 -8.67 -7.42 3.74
C PHE A 328 -9.46 -6.33 4.49
N ASP A 329 -10.26 -6.67 5.52
CA ASP A 329 -11.00 -5.67 6.28
C ASP A 329 -10.10 -4.66 7.02
N ILE A 330 -8.86 -5.06 7.36
CA ILE A 330 -7.83 -4.14 7.90
C ILE A 330 -7.50 -3.04 6.87
N LEU A 331 -7.32 -3.42 5.60
CA LEU A 331 -7.00 -2.50 4.50
C LEU A 331 -8.17 -1.60 4.11
N ARG A 332 -9.40 -1.95 4.56
CA ARG A 332 -10.60 -1.13 4.35
C ARG A 332 -10.75 -0.01 5.38
N ALA A 333 -9.87 0.07 6.39
CA ALA A 333 -9.85 1.22 7.27
C ALA A 333 -9.58 2.51 6.47
N PHE A 334 -10.36 3.55 6.75
CA PHE A 334 -10.16 4.86 6.14
C PHE A 334 -8.89 5.50 6.72
N PRO A 335 -7.99 6.00 5.88
CA PRO A 335 -6.77 6.65 6.33
C PRO A 335 -7.14 7.99 6.98
N VAL A 336 -6.44 8.32 8.07
CA VAL A 336 -6.64 9.58 8.80
C VAL A 336 -5.70 10.69 8.33
N ASP A 337 -4.58 10.32 7.70
CA ASP A 337 -3.58 11.23 7.15
C ASP A 337 -2.87 10.59 5.93
N GLU A 338 -1.99 11.37 5.29
CA GLU A 338 -1.23 10.95 4.11
C GLU A 338 -0.27 9.78 4.40
N SER A 339 0.43 9.81 5.53
CA SER A 339 1.38 8.76 5.94
C SER A 339 0.67 7.41 6.10
N HIS A 340 -0.48 7.39 6.78
CA HIS A 340 -1.36 6.24 6.90
C HIS A 340 -1.81 5.77 5.51
N SER A 341 -2.25 6.68 4.63
CA SER A 341 -2.67 6.31 3.27
C SER A 341 -1.56 5.61 2.47
N ILE A 342 -0.33 6.12 2.53
CA ILE A 342 0.84 5.54 1.85
C ILE A 342 1.17 4.17 2.44
N SER A 343 1.35 4.07 3.76
CA SER A 343 1.62 2.79 4.43
C SER A 343 0.55 1.75 4.07
N ARG A 344 -0.72 2.16 4.02
CA ARG A 344 -1.83 1.27 3.67
C ARG A 344 -1.69 0.73 2.25
N LEU A 345 -1.30 1.55 1.27
CA LEU A 345 -1.07 1.10 -0.11
C LEU A 345 0.05 0.08 -0.21
N TYR A 346 1.16 0.29 0.52
CA TYR A 346 2.26 -0.67 0.58
C TYR A 346 1.82 -2.02 1.13
N VAL A 347 1.10 -2.02 2.24
CA VAL A 347 0.59 -3.25 2.85
C VAL A 347 -0.48 -3.92 1.98
N TRP A 348 -1.31 -3.13 1.29
CA TRP A 348 -2.30 -3.66 0.34
C TRP A 348 -1.62 -4.34 -0.86
N TRP A 349 -0.55 -3.76 -1.40
CA TRP A 349 0.23 -4.41 -2.46
C TRP A 349 0.83 -5.74 -1.98
N ARG A 350 1.44 -5.77 -0.79
CA ARG A 350 1.98 -7.00 -0.18
C ARG A 350 0.88 -8.06 0.03
N PHE A 351 -0.32 -7.64 0.44
CA PHE A 351 -1.49 -8.52 0.53
C PHE A 351 -1.90 -9.08 -0.84
N ILE A 352 -1.94 -8.26 -1.90
CA ILE A 352 -2.29 -8.72 -3.26
C ILE A 352 -1.29 -9.78 -3.74
N CYS A 353 0.01 -9.59 -3.52
CA CYS A 353 1.05 -10.56 -3.87
C CYS A 353 0.95 -11.88 -3.08
N LEU A 354 0.29 -11.88 -1.92
CA LEU A 354 0.07 -13.05 -1.08
C LEU A 354 -1.17 -13.88 -1.50
N LEU A 355 -2.11 -13.28 -2.25
CA LEU A 355 -3.37 -13.93 -2.59
C LEU A 355 -3.17 -15.17 -3.50
N PRO A 356 -3.92 -16.26 -3.28
CA PRO A 356 -3.93 -17.39 -4.20
C PRO A 356 -4.47 -16.98 -5.58
N SER A 357 -3.96 -17.60 -6.65
CA SER A 357 -4.34 -17.29 -8.04
C SER A 357 -5.85 -17.33 -8.28
N GLN A 358 -6.56 -18.26 -7.64
CA GLN A 358 -8.02 -18.40 -7.74
C GLN A 358 -8.78 -17.19 -7.14
N MET A 359 -8.25 -16.60 -6.07
CA MET A 359 -8.82 -15.39 -5.46
C MET A 359 -8.49 -14.14 -6.27
N LEU A 360 -7.35 -14.12 -6.96
CA LEU A 360 -6.96 -12.99 -7.81
C LEU A 360 -7.84 -12.89 -9.06
N SER A 361 -8.13 -14.00 -9.74
CA SER A 361 -8.97 -14.00 -10.94
C SER A 361 -10.43 -13.61 -10.64
N GLY A 362 -11.06 -14.27 -9.67
CA GLY A 362 -12.45 -13.97 -9.26
C GLY A 362 -12.61 -12.70 -8.42
N GLY A 363 -11.55 -12.29 -7.71
CA GLY A 363 -11.56 -11.18 -6.76
C GLY A 363 -10.95 -9.88 -7.27
N PHE A 364 -10.59 -9.77 -8.55
CA PHE A 364 -9.97 -8.56 -9.12
C PHE A 364 -10.74 -7.28 -8.77
N ARG A 365 -12.06 -7.30 -8.96
CA ARG A 365 -12.98 -6.18 -8.65
C ARG A 365 -12.99 -5.79 -7.17
N ARG A 366 -12.65 -6.72 -6.28
CA ARG A 366 -12.65 -6.52 -4.82
C ARG A 366 -11.30 -6.08 -4.30
N PHE A 367 -10.21 -6.66 -4.79
CA PHE A 367 -8.88 -6.48 -4.21
C PHE A 367 -7.97 -5.57 -5.03
N VAL A 368 -7.91 -5.77 -6.34
CA VAL A 368 -6.92 -5.11 -7.22
C VAL A 368 -7.47 -3.82 -7.81
N SER A 369 -8.71 -3.83 -8.31
CA SER A 369 -9.32 -2.66 -8.94
C SER A 369 -9.44 -1.47 -7.96
N PRO A 370 -9.90 -1.66 -6.70
CA PRO A 370 -9.94 -0.57 -5.73
C PRO A 370 -8.54 -0.13 -5.29
N PHE A 371 -7.58 -1.07 -5.22
CA PHE A 371 -6.17 -0.75 -4.95
C PHE A 371 -5.62 0.17 -6.04
N LEU A 372 -5.78 -0.16 -7.31
CA LEU A 372 -5.31 0.67 -8.43
C LEU A 372 -5.96 2.05 -8.45
N ALA A 373 -7.25 2.16 -8.10
CA ALA A 373 -7.93 3.44 -7.99
C ALA A 373 -7.34 4.31 -6.85
N ASN A 374 -7.08 3.71 -5.68
CA ASN A 374 -6.47 4.40 -4.53
C ASN A 374 -5.01 4.74 -4.79
N LEU A 375 -4.27 3.85 -5.44
CA LEU A 375 -2.91 4.09 -5.91
C LEU A 375 -2.93 5.34 -6.78
N LEU A 376 -3.82 5.39 -7.78
CA LEU A 376 -3.94 6.48 -8.75
C LEU A 376 -4.49 7.82 -8.23
N GLY A 377 -4.66 7.98 -6.90
CA GLY A 377 -5.19 9.21 -6.31
C GLY A 377 -6.66 9.49 -6.58
N ARG A 378 -7.43 8.49 -7.06
CA ARG A 378 -8.88 8.61 -7.29
C ARG A 378 -9.64 8.10 -6.09
N TYR A 379 -9.97 9.00 -5.19
CA TYR A 379 -10.70 8.64 -3.98
C TYR A 379 -12.19 8.45 -4.28
N ILE A 380 -12.56 7.25 -4.75
CA ILE A 380 -13.93 6.75 -4.69
C ILE A 380 -13.89 5.45 -3.90
N SER A 381 -14.87 5.30 -3.01
CA SER A 381 -15.21 4.11 -2.20
C SER A 381 -14.41 2.85 -2.51
N ILE A 382 -13.94 2.15 -1.46
CA ILE A 382 -13.23 0.84 -1.53
C ILE A 382 -14.07 -0.25 -2.25
N THR A 383 -15.33 0.04 -2.57
CA THR A 383 -16.26 -0.83 -3.30
C THR A 383 -16.41 -0.51 -4.79
N ALA A 384 -15.91 0.62 -5.28
CA ALA A 384 -16.08 1.03 -6.68
C ALA A 384 -15.00 0.41 -7.57
N CYS A 385 -15.41 -0.28 -8.64
CA CYS A 385 -14.50 -0.85 -9.62
C CYS A 385 -14.01 0.24 -10.57
N LEU A 386 -12.70 0.26 -10.84
CA LEU A 386 -12.13 1.00 -11.97
C LEU A 386 -12.78 0.51 -13.28
N GLY A 387 -13.08 1.42 -14.21
CA GLY A 387 -13.64 1.10 -15.54
C GLY A 387 -15.18 1.14 -15.76
N ASP A 388 -16.07 1.03 -14.77
CA ASP A 388 -17.53 1.29 -14.96
C ASP A 388 -17.92 2.71 -15.47
N PRO A 389 -18.23 2.91 -16.77
CA PRO A 389 -18.45 4.23 -17.37
C PRO A 389 -19.65 5.00 -16.79
N ILE A 390 -20.62 4.30 -16.20
CA ILE A 390 -21.87 4.90 -15.69
C ILE A 390 -21.62 5.51 -14.30
N LEU A 391 -20.68 4.95 -13.53
CA LEU A 391 -20.33 5.40 -12.18
C LEU A 391 -19.13 6.36 -12.14
N HIS A 392 -18.46 6.59 -13.29
CA HIS A 392 -17.20 7.33 -13.40
C HIS A 392 -17.30 8.85 -13.54
N ARG A 393 -18.08 9.50 -12.67
CA ARG A 393 -17.82 10.91 -12.36
C ARG A 393 -16.73 10.95 -11.29
N TYR A 394 -15.47 10.88 -11.72
CA TYR A 394 -14.33 10.89 -10.80
C TYR A 394 -14.22 12.25 -10.09
N GLN A 395 -14.25 12.21 -8.77
CA GLN A 395 -13.86 13.34 -7.92
C GLN A 395 -12.45 13.04 -7.41
N LEU A 396 -11.47 13.79 -7.88
CA LEU A 396 -10.12 13.77 -7.30
C LEU A 396 -10.22 14.37 -5.90
N SER A 397 -9.72 13.67 -4.88
CA SER A 397 -9.51 14.32 -3.59
C SER A 397 -8.50 15.44 -3.79
N SER A 398 -8.71 16.56 -3.11
CA SER A 398 -7.88 17.76 -3.17
C SER A 398 -6.39 17.50 -2.83
N THR A 399 -6.13 16.40 -2.13
CA THR A 399 -4.80 15.81 -1.91
C THR A 399 -4.77 14.42 -2.57
N SER A 400 -4.14 14.31 -3.74
CA SER A 400 -3.75 12.99 -4.25
C SER A 400 -2.57 12.52 -3.41
N VAL A 401 -2.52 11.23 -3.06
CA VAL A 401 -1.37 10.61 -2.35
C VAL A 401 -0.06 10.75 -3.16
N TYR A 402 -0.15 11.16 -4.43
CA TYR A 402 0.98 11.43 -5.30
C TYR A 402 1.50 12.86 -5.30
N ASN A 403 0.87 13.80 -4.60
CA ASN A 403 1.28 15.20 -4.64
C ASN A 403 2.56 15.44 -3.82
N GLY A 404 3.65 14.73 -4.18
CA GLY A 404 4.99 14.98 -3.67
C GLY A 404 5.67 13.79 -3.01
N ASP A 405 4.96 12.70 -2.67
CA ASP A 405 5.57 11.58 -1.94
C ASP A 405 6.32 10.60 -2.87
N ALA A 406 7.61 10.42 -2.62
CA ALA A 406 8.49 9.56 -3.42
C ALA A 406 8.17 8.07 -3.27
N ARG A 407 7.68 7.63 -2.10
CA ARG A 407 7.37 6.24 -1.80
C ARG A 407 6.13 5.79 -2.57
N ALA A 408 5.07 6.60 -2.57
CA ALA A 408 3.89 6.32 -3.39
C ALA A 408 4.22 6.23 -4.89
N GLN A 409 5.14 7.06 -5.38
CA GLN A 409 5.63 7.04 -6.76
C GLN A 409 6.46 5.78 -7.06
N GLU A 410 7.36 5.38 -6.14
CA GLU A 410 8.16 4.16 -6.23
C GLU A 410 7.26 2.91 -6.25
N LEU A 411 6.25 2.87 -5.38
CA LEU A 411 5.25 1.80 -5.38
C LEU A 411 4.51 1.73 -6.72
N ALA A 412 4.10 2.86 -7.31
CA ALA A 412 3.41 2.87 -8.59
C ALA A 412 4.31 2.31 -9.72
N VAL A 413 5.57 2.75 -9.79
CA VAL A 413 6.56 2.21 -10.75
C VAL A 413 6.66 0.69 -10.59
N HIS A 414 6.79 0.19 -9.36
CA HIS A 414 6.91 -1.24 -9.07
C HIS A 414 5.64 -2.04 -9.40
N VAL A 415 4.46 -1.49 -9.11
CA VAL A 415 3.17 -2.14 -9.40
C VAL A 415 3.01 -2.32 -10.91
N PHE A 416 3.20 -1.26 -11.69
CA PHE A 416 3.07 -1.35 -13.14
C PHE A 416 4.16 -2.21 -13.76
N SER A 417 5.38 -2.19 -13.21
CA SER A 417 6.44 -3.07 -13.69
C SER A 417 6.15 -4.54 -13.43
N CYS A 418 5.56 -4.89 -12.29
CA CYS A 418 5.15 -6.26 -11.99
C CYS A 418 3.95 -6.71 -12.83
N LEU A 419 2.91 -5.87 -12.96
CA LEU A 419 1.70 -6.21 -13.73
C LEU A 419 2.03 -6.54 -15.18
N PHE A 420 2.87 -5.71 -15.80
CA PHE A 420 3.27 -5.83 -17.20
C PHE A 420 4.59 -6.59 -17.38
N ASN A 421 5.24 -7.05 -16.31
CA ASN A 421 6.58 -7.64 -16.37
C ASN A 421 7.56 -6.81 -17.23
N TYR A 422 7.52 -5.48 -17.07
CA TYR A 422 8.27 -4.52 -17.87
C TYR A 422 8.56 -3.24 -17.07
N SER A 423 9.84 -2.95 -16.80
CA SER A 423 10.27 -1.85 -15.91
C SER A 423 11.05 -0.73 -16.64
N PRO A 424 10.40 0.08 -17.50
CA PRO A 424 11.06 1.12 -18.29
C PRO A 424 11.12 2.51 -17.61
N ILE A 425 10.37 2.69 -16.52
CA ILE A 425 10.26 3.96 -15.79
C ILE A 425 11.11 3.86 -14.53
N THR A 426 11.94 4.87 -14.30
CA THR A 426 12.78 4.96 -13.10
C THR A 426 12.53 6.28 -12.39
N LEU A 427 12.51 6.25 -11.06
CA LEU A 427 12.42 7.45 -10.23
C LEU A 427 13.82 8.05 -10.04
N LYS A 428 14.00 9.36 -10.24
CA LYS A 428 15.32 10.02 -10.15
C LYS A 428 15.95 9.96 -8.75
N GLN A 429 15.12 9.85 -7.71
CA GLN A 429 15.54 9.71 -6.32
C GLN A 429 14.73 8.55 -5.72
N ALA A 430 15.22 7.32 -5.89
CA ALA A 430 14.65 6.17 -5.23
C ALA A 430 14.96 6.23 -3.73
N SER A 431 14.01 5.81 -2.90
CA SER A 431 14.27 5.65 -1.48
C SER A 431 15.11 4.38 -1.26
N ASN A 432 16.02 4.39 -0.27
CA ASN A 432 16.76 3.18 0.14
C ASN A 432 15.84 2.28 1.01
N GLU A 433 14.65 1.94 0.51
CA GLU A 433 13.70 1.10 1.24
C GLU A 433 13.80 -0.38 0.86
N GLU A 434 13.17 -1.23 1.66
CA GLU A 434 13.14 -2.68 1.48
C GLU A 434 12.60 -3.09 0.09
N PRO A 435 13.06 -4.23 -0.46
CA PRO A 435 12.56 -4.72 -1.74
C PRO A 435 11.06 -5.00 -1.68
N LEU A 436 10.30 -4.38 -2.58
CA LEU A 436 8.87 -4.61 -2.73
C LEU A 436 8.59 -6.04 -3.26
N PRO A 437 7.53 -6.71 -2.76
CA PRO A 437 7.19 -8.06 -3.20
C PRO A 437 6.80 -8.07 -4.67
N ARG A 438 7.23 -9.09 -5.41
CA ARG A 438 6.90 -9.25 -6.83
C ARG A 438 5.55 -9.93 -6.98
N PHE A 439 4.70 -9.37 -7.85
CA PHE A 439 3.43 -9.98 -8.19
C PHE A 439 3.64 -11.05 -9.27
N SER A 440 3.26 -12.29 -8.98
CA SER A 440 3.18 -13.36 -9.98
C SER A 440 1.77 -13.39 -10.55
N SER A 441 1.58 -12.77 -11.72
CA SER A 441 0.28 -12.73 -12.38
C SER A 441 -0.14 -14.13 -12.86
N PRO A 442 -1.39 -14.55 -12.61
CA PRO A 442 -1.95 -15.73 -13.27
C PRO A 442 -1.87 -15.59 -14.80
N PRO A 443 -1.74 -16.70 -15.57
CA PRO A 443 -1.55 -16.66 -17.03
C PRO A 443 -2.61 -15.87 -17.82
N HIS A 444 -3.81 -15.74 -17.27
CA HIS A 444 -4.97 -15.09 -17.90
C HIS A 444 -5.36 -13.76 -17.23
N PHE A 445 -4.61 -13.34 -16.21
CA PHE A 445 -4.94 -12.15 -15.42
C PHE A 445 -4.96 -10.87 -16.27
N LEU A 446 -3.99 -10.73 -17.17
CA LEU A 446 -3.89 -9.57 -18.06
C LEU A 446 -5.03 -9.51 -19.07
N SER A 447 -5.49 -10.66 -19.59
CA SER A 447 -6.54 -10.70 -20.60
C SER A 447 -7.93 -10.49 -20.00
N GLU A 448 -8.24 -11.13 -18.88
CA GLU A 448 -9.53 -11.02 -18.18
C GLU A 448 -9.81 -9.60 -17.67
N HIS A 449 -8.78 -8.89 -17.22
CA HIS A 449 -8.90 -7.57 -16.57
C HIS A 449 -8.25 -6.44 -17.39
N SER A 450 -8.06 -6.70 -18.69
CA SER A 450 -7.36 -5.83 -19.65
C SER A 450 -7.82 -4.38 -19.62
N TYR A 451 -9.13 -4.14 -19.65
CA TYR A 451 -9.67 -2.79 -19.69
C TYR A 451 -9.29 -1.96 -18.45
N GLN A 452 -9.48 -2.51 -17.25
CA GLN A 452 -9.17 -1.81 -16.01
C GLN A 452 -7.68 -1.55 -15.87
N LEU A 453 -6.84 -2.51 -16.27
CA LEU A 453 -5.39 -2.36 -16.25
C LEU A 453 -4.92 -1.28 -17.24
N LEU A 454 -5.50 -1.23 -18.44
CA LEU A 454 -5.19 -0.20 -19.44
C LEU A 454 -5.67 1.18 -19.01
N VAL A 455 -6.85 1.28 -18.38
CA VAL A 455 -7.31 2.54 -17.76
C VAL A 455 -6.29 2.99 -16.72
N ALA A 456 -5.88 2.11 -15.82
CA ALA A 456 -4.90 2.44 -14.79
C ALA A 456 -3.56 2.92 -15.40
N ALA A 457 -3.04 2.18 -16.38
CA ALA A 457 -1.80 2.52 -17.07
C ALA A 457 -1.90 3.84 -17.84
N CYS A 458 -3.03 4.12 -18.51
CA CYS A 458 -3.26 5.38 -19.21
C CYS A 458 -3.12 6.58 -18.26
N HIS A 459 -3.70 6.48 -17.07
CA HIS A 459 -3.60 7.55 -16.09
C HIS A 459 -2.23 7.67 -15.43
N TRP A 460 -1.58 6.56 -15.15
CA TRP A 460 -0.20 6.55 -14.68
C TRP A 460 0.75 7.21 -15.68
N LEU A 461 0.68 6.86 -16.96
CA LEU A 461 1.54 7.43 -17.99
C LEU A 461 1.29 8.92 -18.21
N ARG A 462 0.06 9.40 -18.03
CA ARG A 462 -0.24 10.85 -18.05
C ARG A 462 0.39 11.58 -16.88
N TYR A 463 0.34 10.99 -15.68
CA TYR A 463 1.03 11.53 -14.51
C TYR A 463 2.55 11.60 -14.73
N VAL A 464 3.15 10.52 -15.22
CA VAL A 464 4.58 10.47 -15.54
C VAL A 464 4.95 11.49 -16.62
N SER A 465 4.10 11.68 -17.63
CA SER A 465 4.34 12.64 -18.72
C SER A 465 4.38 14.10 -18.27
N GLY A 466 3.66 14.44 -17.19
CA GLY A 466 3.66 15.80 -16.64
C GLY A 466 4.58 16.00 -15.43
N SER A 467 5.37 14.99 -15.05
CA SER A 467 6.22 15.02 -13.86
C SER A 467 7.70 14.94 -14.21
N ASP A 468 8.46 15.94 -13.78
CA ASP A 468 9.92 15.99 -13.97
C ASP A 468 10.71 15.02 -13.09
N ARG A 469 10.03 14.26 -12.21
CA ARG A 469 10.68 13.35 -11.24
C ARG A 469 11.09 12.01 -11.82
N PHE A 470 10.58 11.66 -13.00
CA PHE A 470 10.84 10.37 -13.64
C PHE A 470 11.85 10.49 -14.77
N THR A 471 12.56 9.38 -15.00
CA THR A 471 13.29 9.13 -16.24
C THR A 471 12.68 7.94 -16.94
N CYS A 472 12.41 8.08 -18.24
CA CYS A 472 11.84 7.02 -19.06
C CYS A 472 12.81 6.74 -20.21
N SER A 473 13.35 5.52 -20.25
CA SER A 473 14.11 5.01 -21.39
C SER A 473 13.75 3.53 -21.56
N PRO A 474 12.84 3.19 -22.49
CA PRO A 474 12.34 4.00 -23.62
C PRO A 474 11.26 5.05 -23.28
N LYS A 475 10.86 5.86 -24.28
CA LYS A 475 9.86 6.93 -24.12
C LYS A 475 8.45 6.39 -23.88
N ILE A 476 7.54 7.25 -23.39
CA ILE A 476 6.16 6.90 -23.00
C ILE A 476 5.39 6.19 -24.12
N GLY A 477 5.56 6.61 -25.37
CA GLY A 477 4.88 5.98 -26.50
C GLY A 477 5.22 4.49 -26.67
N GLU A 478 6.51 4.14 -26.52
CA GLU A 478 6.98 2.76 -26.61
C GLU A 478 6.54 1.91 -25.41
N ILE A 479 6.49 2.53 -24.22
CA ILE A 479 5.99 1.88 -23.01
C ILE A 479 4.52 1.48 -23.19
N TRP A 480 3.69 2.42 -23.64
CA TRP A 480 2.27 2.16 -23.90
C TRP A 480 2.07 1.04 -24.92
N LEU A 481 2.77 1.10 -26.06
CA LEU A 481 2.69 0.06 -27.09
C LEU A 481 3.16 -1.31 -26.59
N THR A 482 4.12 -1.35 -25.66
CA THR A 482 4.58 -2.60 -25.04
C THR A 482 3.51 -3.20 -24.14
N TYR A 483 2.87 -2.40 -23.27
CA TYR A 483 1.76 -2.85 -22.42
C TYR A 483 0.60 -3.41 -23.24
N LEU A 484 0.25 -2.69 -24.30
CA LEU A 484 -0.75 -3.07 -25.28
C LEU A 484 -0.46 -4.44 -25.91
N LYS A 485 0.77 -4.65 -26.42
CA LYS A 485 1.20 -5.93 -27.00
C LYS A 485 1.19 -7.08 -25.98
N GLN A 486 1.55 -6.82 -24.72
CA GLN A 486 1.55 -7.86 -23.68
C GLN A 486 0.15 -8.33 -23.35
N ILE A 487 -0.81 -7.41 -23.22
CA ILE A 487 -2.22 -7.79 -22.99
C ILE A 487 -2.77 -8.52 -24.21
N GLN A 488 -2.46 -8.06 -25.42
CA GLN A 488 -2.85 -8.72 -26.66
C GLN A 488 -2.33 -10.16 -26.72
N ASN A 489 -1.05 -10.38 -26.43
CA ASN A 489 -0.44 -11.72 -26.38
C ASN A 489 -1.12 -12.60 -25.31
N ALA A 490 -1.45 -12.04 -24.14
CA ALA A 490 -2.17 -12.76 -23.10
C ALA A 490 -3.62 -13.12 -23.51
N ALA A 491 -4.29 -12.25 -24.26
CA ALA A 491 -5.63 -12.50 -24.78
C ALA A 491 -5.63 -13.62 -25.84
N LEU A 492 -4.68 -13.57 -26.78
CA LEU A 492 -4.48 -14.60 -27.80
C LEU A 492 -4.14 -15.96 -27.19
N ALA A 493 -3.35 -16.01 -26.11
CA ALA A 493 -3.02 -17.24 -25.42
C ALA A 493 -4.22 -17.87 -24.66
N PHE A 494 -5.18 -17.05 -24.23
CA PHE A 494 -6.32 -17.52 -23.44
C PHE A 494 -7.50 -17.99 -24.29
N LYS A 495 -7.88 -17.21 -25.30
CA LYS A 495 -9.00 -17.53 -26.21
C LYS A 495 -8.64 -17.11 -27.65
N PRO A 496 -7.88 -17.94 -28.37
CA PRO A 496 -7.39 -17.59 -29.71
C PRO A 496 -8.51 -17.42 -30.74
N ASP A 497 -9.68 -18.01 -30.53
CA ASP A 497 -10.79 -18.05 -31.51
C ASP A 497 -12.00 -17.17 -31.14
N ASP A 498 -11.93 -16.40 -30.04
CA ASP A 498 -13.03 -15.53 -29.60
C ASP A 498 -12.97 -14.15 -30.28
N GLU A 499 -13.51 -14.07 -31.49
CA GLU A 499 -13.55 -12.84 -32.30
C GLU A 499 -14.31 -11.70 -31.61
N THR A 500 -15.33 -12.01 -30.80
CA THR A 500 -16.12 -10.98 -30.09
C THR A 500 -15.31 -10.32 -28.98
N LEU A 501 -14.56 -11.13 -28.22
CA LEU A 501 -13.69 -10.64 -27.15
C LEU A 501 -12.51 -9.86 -27.73
N LYS A 502 -11.90 -10.33 -28.82
CA LYS A 502 -10.85 -9.58 -29.55
C LYS A 502 -11.35 -8.23 -30.06
N GLY A 503 -12.55 -8.20 -30.66
CA GLY A 503 -13.11 -6.96 -31.18
C GLY A 503 -13.40 -5.93 -30.08
N THR A 504 -14.01 -6.39 -28.97
CA THR A 504 -14.25 -5.54 -27.80
C THR A 504 -12.94 -5.01 -27.20
N PHE A 505 -11.92 -5.87 -27.12
CA PHE A 505 -10.60 -5.49 -26.64
C PHE A 505 -9.95 -4.41 -27.52
N LEU A 506 -9.97 -4.59 -28.85
CA LEU A 506 -9.42 -3.60 -29.79
C LEU A 506 -10.17 -2.27 -29.78
N HIS A 507 -11.48 -2.27 -29.55
CA HIS A 507 -12.23 -1.03 -29.33
C HIS A 507 -11.73 -0.26 -28.11
N HIS A 508 -11.61 -0.94 -26.97
CA HIS A 508 -11.08 -0.33 -25.74
C HIS A 508 -9.64 0.15 -25.88
N PHE A 509 -8.81 -0.63 -26.57
CA PHE A 509 -7.43 -0.30 -26.89
C PHE A 509 -7.30 1.02 -27.65
N VAL A 510 -8.12 1.19 -28.71
CA VAL A 510 -8.13 2.41 -29.53
C VAL A 510 -8.63 3.59 -28.71
N ASP A 511 -9.77 3.43 -28.03
CA ASP A 511 -10.37 4.49 -27.19
C ASP A 511 -9.38 4.97 -26.10
N LEU A 512 -8.74 4.07 -25.38
CA LEU A 512 -7.79 4.43 -24.32
C LEU A 512 -6.50 5.05 -24.86
N SER A 513 -6.03 4.62 -26.04
CA SER A 513 -4.86 5.22 -26.70
C SER A 513 -5.15 6.65 -27.16
N VAL A 514 -6.34 6.88 -27.73
CA VAL A 514 -6.81 8.22 -28.10
C VAL A 514 -6.96 9.10 -26.87
N ARG A 515 -7.54 8.56 -25.79
CA ARG A 515 -7.62 9.28 -24.52
C ARG A 515 -6.22 9.67 -24.05
N LEU A 516 -5.26 8.75 -23.97
CA LEU A 516 -3.89 9.02 -23.50
C LEU A 516 -3.26 10.27 -24.16
N ILE A 517 -3.39 10.40 -25.48
CA ILE A 517 -2.79 11.50 -26.27
C ILE A 517 -3.62 12.79 -26.29
N THR A 518 -4.89 12.74 -25.88
CA THR A 518 -5.78 13.92 -25.84
C THR A 518 -5.44 14.81 -24.63
N PRO A 519 -5.10 16.09 -24.82
CA PRO A 519 -4.79 17.00 -23.71
C PRO A 519 -6.00 17.30 -22.81
N HIS A 520 -5.78 17.43 -21.50
CA HIS A 520 -6.80 17.89 -20.56
C HIS A 520 -7.00 19.42 -20.72
N LEU A 521 -8.18 19.83 -21.17
CA LEU A 521 -8.57 21.25 -21.21
C LEU A 521 -8.80 21.77 -19.79
N GLN A 522 -7.78 22.38 -19.18
CA GLN A 522 -7.94 23.11 -17.90
C GLN A 522 -8.77 24.40 -18.05
N ASN A 523 -9.03 24.88 -19.27
CA ASN A 523 -9.64 26.20 -19.54
C ASN A 523 -11.13 26.19 -19.95
N CYS A 524 -11.87 25.09 -19.78
CA CYS A 524 -13.33 25.16 -19.84
C CYS A 524 -13.86 25.73 -18.51
N ALA A 525 -13.79 27.05 -18.36
CA ALA A 525 -14.38 27.83 -17.27
C ALA A 525 -15.93 27.78 -17.23
N SER A 526 -16.55 26.79 -17.87
CA SER A 526 -17.99 26.53 -17.79
C SER A 526 -18.22 25.13 -17.21
N THR A 527 -18.66 25.14 -15.95
CA THR A 527 -19.55 24.15 -15.35
C THR A 527 -18.95 22.80 -15.00
N SER A 528 -18.15 22.76 -13.93
CA SER A 528 -18.29 21.72 -12.91
C SER A 528 -19.51 22.01 -12.01
N PHE A 529 -20.69 22.26 -12.60
CA PHE A 529 -21.94 22.25 -11.81
C PHE A 529 -22.17 20.81 -11.35
N GLY A 530 -21.77 20.53 -10.11
CA GLY A 530 -21.90 19.24 -9.46
C GLY A 530 -20.62 18.68 -8.80
N SER A 531 -19.46 19.34 -8.91
CA SER A 531 -18.28 18.92 -8.13
C SER A 531 -18.38 19.45 -6.69
N LEU A 532 -18.57 18.56 -5.72
CA LEU A 532 -18.66 18.88 -4.29
C LEU A 532 -17.33 19.32 -3.65
N ILE A 533 -16.22 19.33 -4.39
CA ILE A 533 -14.87 19.65 -3.89
C ILE A 533 -14.10 20.38 -4.99
N VAL A 534 -13.49 21.51 -4.63
CA VAL A 534 -12.53 22.25 -5.46
C VAL A 534 -11.14 21.62 -5.20
N PRO A 535 -10.38 21.19 -6.22
CA PRO A 535 -9.02 20.69 -6.01
C PRO A 535 -8.15 21.79 -5.38
N SER A 536 -7.39 21.47 -4.34
CA SER A 536 -6.45 22.41 -3.69
C SER A 536 -5.08 22.46 -4.36
N VAL A 537 -4.78 21.52 -5.27
CA VAL A 537 -3.52 21.42 -6.03
C VAL A 537 -3.85 21.17 -7.50
N GLU A 538 -3.13 21.84 -8.40
CA GLU A 538 -3.26 21.63 -9.84
C GLU A 538 -2.93 20.18 -10.20
N ASP A 539 -3.79 19.52 -10.98
CA ASP A 539 -3.52 18.19 -11.53
C ASP A 539 -2.35 18.30 -12.52
N ILE A 540 -1.21 17.70 -12.17
CA ILE A 540 0.01 17.68 -12.98
C ILE A 540 -0.04 16.67 -14.14
N SER A 541 -1.15 15.94 -14.30
CA SER A 541 -1.32 14.96 -15.38
C SER A 541 -1.37 15.64 -16.76
N CYS A 542 -0.46 15.25 -17.65
CA CYS A 542 -0.34 15.81 -18.99
C CYS A 542 -0.44 14.74 -20.08
N SER A 543 -0.75 15.15 -21.31
CA SER A 543 -0.55 14.28 -22.47
C SER A 543 0.94 14.02 -22.69
N PRO A 544 1.35 12.87 -23.25
CA PRO A 544 2.73 12.63 -23.67
C PRO A 544 3.26 13.69 -24.64
N THR A 545 4.57 13.68 -24.90
CA THR A 545 5.18 14.58 -25.88
C THR A 545 4.56 14.37 -27.27
N THR A 546 4.64 15.39 -28.14
CA THR A 546 4.11 15.29 -29.51
C THR A 546 4.69 14.11 -30.28
N ASN A 547 5.99 13.86 -30.14
CA ASN A 547 6.65 12.70 -30.74
C ASN A 547 6.12 11.37 -30.19
N ASP A 548 5.85 11.27 -28.88
CA ASP A 548 5.24 10.07 -28.29
C ASP A 548 3.81 9.86 -28.77
N CYS A 549 3.05 10.95 -28.96
CA CYS A 549 1.71 10.87 -29.51
C CYS A 549 1.71 10.28 -30.94
N VAL A 550 2.67 10.68 -31.79
CA VAL A 550 2.86 10.11 -33.13
C VAL A 550 3.19 8.62 -33.05
N ILE A 551 4.13 8.23 -32.18
CA ILE A 551 4.51 6.83 -31.99
C ILE A 551 3.29 5.99 -31.59
N ILE A 552 2.49 6.47 -30.64
CA ILE A 552 1.27 5.79 -30.18
C ILE A 552 0.30 5.62 -31.35
N LEU A 553 0.01 6.68 -32.10
CA LEU A 553 -0.93 6.62 -33.23
C LEU A 553 -0.50 5.62 -34.30
N HIS A 554 0.76 5.69 -34.76
CA HIS A 554 1.29 4.73 -35.74
C HIS A 554 1.28 3.30 -35.22
N GLY A 555 1.66 3.10 -33.96
CA GLY A 555 1.68 1.77 -33.36
C GLY A 555 0.27 1.17 -33.23
N VAL A 556 -0.72 1.97 -32.85
CA VAL A 556 -2.13 1.57 -32.76
C VAL A 556 -2.68 1.20 -34.15
N ILE A 557 -2.44 2.04 -35.15
CA ILE A 557 -2.83 1.76 -36.55
C ILE A 557 -2.16 0.48 -37.02
N GLY A 558 -0.85 0.32 -36.80
CA GLY A 558 -0.13 -0.88 -37.19
C GLY A 558 -0.66 -2.16 -36.51
N ILE A 559 -1.11 -2.07 -35.26
CA ILE A 559 -1.72 -3.21 -34.55
C ILE A 559 -3.08 -3.56 -35.16
N VAL A 560 -3.95 -2.58 -35.40
CA VAL A 560 -5.25 -2.79 -36.06
C VAL A 560 -5.07 -3.32 -37.49
N GLU A 561 -4.04 -2.88 -38.20
CA GLU A 561 -3.76 -3.30 -39.57
C GLU A 561 -3.22 -4.73 -39.69
N ASN A 562 -2.41 -5.17 -38.73
CA ASN A 562 -1.81 -6.50 -38.76
C ASN A 562 -2.70 -7.58 -38.13
N GLU A 563 -3.71 -7.19 -37.34
CA GLU A 563 -4.60 -8.14 -36.69
C GLU A 563 -5.58 -8.83 -37.65
N LYS A 564 -5.85 -10.10 -37.37
CA LYS A 564 -6.77 -10.94 -38.16
C LYS A 564 -8.19 -10.77 -37.64
N ILE A 565 -8.82 -9.65 -38.01
CA ILE A 565 -10.22 -9.31 -37.67
C ILE A 565 -11.07 -9.13 -38.92
N SER A 566 -12.40 -9.07 -38.75
CA SER A 566 -13.32 -8.78 -39.86
C SER A 566 -13.00 -7.43 -40.51
N SER A 567 -13.18 -7.35 -41.83
CA SER A 567 -12.96 -6.11 -42.59
C SER A 567 -13.83 -4.96 -42.08
N GLU A 568 -15.08 -5.25 -41.70
CA GLU A 568 -16.02 -4.27 -41.14
C GLU A 568 -15.54 -3.68 -39.82
N LEU A 569 -15.06 -4.51 -38.90
CA LEU A 569 -14.51 -4.06 -37.62
C LEU A 569 -13.24 -3.23 -37.83
N LYS A 570 -12.35 -3.70 -38.71
CA LYS A 570 -11.11 -3.00 -39.07
C LYS A 570 -11.39 -1.60 -39.61
N THR A 571 -12.36 -1.48 -40.50
CA THR A 571 -12.82 -0.20 -41.05
C THR A 571 -13.41 0.69 -39.98
N THR A 572 -14.23 0.15 -39.07
CA THR A 572 -14.81 0.91 -37.96
C THR A 572 -13.75 1.46 -37.00
N LEU A 573 -12.76 0.64 -36.63
CA LEU A 573 -11.66 1.06 -35.76
C LEU A 573 -10.79 2.14 -36.42
N ASN A 574 -10.41 1.95 -37.69
CA ASN A 574 -9.65 2.95 -38.44
C ASN A 574 -10.40 4.27 -38.61
N PHE A 575 -11.72 4.22 -38.80
CA PHE A 575 -12.57 5.40 -38.83
C PHE A 575 -12.58 6.14 -37.48
N ASN A 576 -12.71 5.41 -36.36
CA ASN A 576 -12.63 6.02 -35.03
C ASN A 576 -11.27 6.69 -34.76
N ILE A 577 -10.17 6.06 -35.22
CA ILE A 577 -8.84 6.67 -35.15
C ILE A 577 -8.78 7.93 -36.02
N CYS A 578 -9.36 7.90 -37.24
CA CYS A 578 -9.42 9.06 -38.12
C CYS A 578 -10.16 10.25 -37.50
N VAL A 579 -11.37 10.01 -36.96
CA VAL A 579 -12.16 11.00 -36.20
C VAL A 579 -11.32 11.58 -35.06
N SER A 580 -10.60 10.73 -34.33
CA SER A 580 -9.76 11.16 -33.22
C SER A 580 -8.57 12.01 -33.66
N CYS A 581 -7.91 11.67 -34.77
CA CYS A 581 -6.83 12.48 -35.35
C CYS A 581 -7.33 13.87 -35.77
N LEU A 582 -8.50 13.95 -36.42
CA LEU A 582 -9.12 15.23 -36.80
C LEU A 582 -9.51 16.06 -35.58
N HIS A 583 -10.03 15.41 -34.53
CA HIS A 583 -10.36 16.07 -33.27
C HIS A 583 -9.12 16.62 -32.57
N LEU A 584 -8.04 15.84 -32.47
CA LEU A 584 -6.75 16.28 -31.90
C LEU A 584 -6.16 17.45 -32.68
N LEU A 585 -6.24 17.40 -34.02
CA LEU A 585 -5.80 18.48 -34.89
C LEU A 585 -6.58 19.77 -34.58
N SER A 586 -7.90 19.69 -34.46
CA SER A 586 -8.74 20.83 -34.07
C SER A 586 -8.40 21.38 -32.68
N LEU A 587 -8.24 20.48 -31.70
CA LEU A 587 -7.97 20.81 -30.31
C LEU A 587 -6.60 21.47 -30.11
N ARG A 588 -5.56 20.91 -30.73
CA ARG A 588 -4.17 21.42 -30.63
C ARG A 588 -4.03 22.79 -31.29
N HIS A 589 -4.66 22.99 -32.45
CA HIS A 589 -4.73 24.30 -33.12
C HIS A 589 -5.23 25.40 -32.18
N ARG A 590 -6.31 25.13 -31.42
CA ARG A 590 -6.88 26.07 -30.44
C ARG A 590 -5.96 26.37 -29.26
N SER A 591 -5.17 25.38 -28.81
CA SER A 591 -4.30 25.51 -27.63
C SER A 591 -2.92 26.15 -27.90
N SER A 592 -2.52 26.26 -29.17
CA SER A 592 -1.15 26.64 -29.61
C SER A 592 -0.75 28.13 -29.41
N VAL A 593 -1.43 28.86 -28.54
CA VAL A 593 -1.25 30.31 -28.35
C VAL A 593 0.16 30.67 -27.82
N SER A 594 0.91 29.71 -27.25
CA SER A 594 2.18 29.97 -26.53
C SER A 594 3.34 28.97 -26.77
N SER A 595 3.24 28.02 -27.70
CA SER A 595 4.25 26.94 -27.90
C SER A 595 5.33 27.28 -28.96
N PRO A 596 6.59 26.80 -28.81
CA PRO A 596 7.62 26.91 -29.85
C PRO A 596 7.18 26.22 -31.15
N MET A 597 7.09 27.00 -32.22
CA MET A 597 6.37 26.69 -33.45
C MET A 597 6.78 25.36 -34.16
N SER A 598 8.04 24.91 -34.12
CA SER A 598 8.51 23.87 -35.05
C SER A 598 8.01 22.44 -34.77
N ALA A 599 8.00 21.99 -33.52
CA ALA A 599 7.61 20.62 -33.16
C ALA A 599 6.09 20.40 -33.25
N GLU A 600 5.30 21.42 -32.92
CA GLU A 600 3.84 21.38 -33.00
C GLU A 600 3.36 21.37 -34.47
N HIS A 601 3.98 22.15 -35.34
CA HIS A 601 3.67 22.11 -36.78
C HIS A 601 3.94 20.73 -37.39
N THR A 602 5.07 20.11 -37.05
CA THR A 602 5.40 18.77 -37.54
C THR A 602 4.38 17.73 -37.08
N PHE A 603 3.92 17.84 -35.83
CA PHE A 603 2.89 16.97 -35.27
C PHE A 603 1.53 17.14 -35.97
N MET A 604 1.11 18.39 -36.18
CA MET A 604 -0.14 18.73 -36.86
C MET A 604 -0.17 18.23 -38.31
N ASP A 605 0.95 18.38 -39.03
CA ASP A 605 1.14 17.86 -40.38
C ASP A 605 0.99 16.35 -40.43
N GLU A 606 1.57 15.67 -39.44
CA GLU A 606 1.50 14.22 -39.34
C GLU A 606 0.08 13.72 -39.02
N LEU A 607 -0.67 14.43 -38.15
CA LEU A 607 -2.09 14.14 -37.91
C LEU A 607 -2.95 14.30 -39.17
N SER A 608 -2.68 15.35 -39.96
CA SER A 608 -3.36 15.56 -41.26
C SER A 608 -3.05 14.42 -42.23
N ARG A 609 -1.77 14.04 -42.37
CA ARG A 609 -1.37 12.91 -43.22
C ARG A 609 -2.02 11.60 -42.80
N LEU A 610 -2.03 11.29 -41.50
CA LEU A 610 -2.65 10.08 -40.96
C LEU A 610 -4.17 10.05 -41.16
N SER A 611 -4.86 11.17 -40.91
CA SER A 611 -6.32 11.23 -41.13
C SER A 611 -6.68 11.02 -42.61
N ILE A 612 -5.92 11.60 -43.55
CA ILE A 612 -6.10 11.36 -44.98
C ILE A 612 -5.87 9.88 -45.31
N GLN A 613 -4.76 9.28 -44.88
CA GLN A 613 -4.44 7.87 -45.13
C GLN A 613 -5.51 6.91 -44.58
N LEU A 614 -6.03 7.17 -43.38
CA LEU A 614 -7.08 6.35 -42.77
C LEU A 614 -8.41 6.51 -43.51
N ALA A 615 -8.76 7.72 -43.93
CA ALA A 615 -9.96 7.98 -44.73
C ALA A 615 -9.87 7.36 -46.13
N GLU A 616 -8.69 7.32 -46.76
CA GLU A 616 -8.46 6.63 -48.03
C GLU A 616 -8.67 5.11 -47.94
N LYS A 617 -8.28 4.51 -46.81
CA LYS A 617 -8.41 3.08 -46.55
C LYS A 617 -9.83 2.66 -46.15
N ASP A 618 -10.72 3.60 -45.83
CA ASP A 618 -12.11 3.29 -45.48
C ASP A 618 -12.93 3.02 -46.75
N TYR A 619 -13.31 1.76 -46.98
CA TYR A 619 -14.09 1.38 -48.16
C TYR A 619 -15.47 2.05 -48.22
N ARG A 620 -16.02 2.50 -47.09
CA ARG A 620 -17.29 3.24 -47.02
C ARG A 620 -17.12 4.67 -47.52
N LEU A 621 -15.90 5.18 -47.58
CA LEU A 621 -15.55 6.49 -48.17
C LEU A 621 -14.90 6.35 -49.55
N ALA A 622 -14.66 5.12 -50.01
CA ALA A 622 -14.01 4.82 -51.28
C ALA A 622 -14.97 4.96 -52.48
N VAL A 623 -14.45 5.56 -53.53
CA VAL A 623 -15.17 5.87 -54.78
C VAL A 623 -15.29 4.64 -55.68
N GLU A 624 -14.39 3.65 -55.54
CA GLU A 624 -14.16 2.57 -56.52
C GLU A 624 -14.85 1.22 -56.18
N HIS A 625 -15.51 1.07 -55.02
CA HIS A 625 -16.09 -0.21 -54.57
C HIS A 625 -17.62 -0.24 -54.51
N SER A 626 -18.27 0.73 -55.15
CA SER A 626 -19.73 0.87 -55.20
C SER A 626 -20.33 0.13 -56.41
N PRO A 627 -20.77 -1.14 -56.25
CA PRO A 627 -22.08 -1.42 -56.82
C PRO A 627 -23.06 -2.15 -55.89
N ILE A 628 -22.71 -2.55 -54.66
CA ILE A 628 -23.54 -3.57 -53.96
C ILE A 628 -24.08 -3.23 -52.57
N VAL A 629 -23.62 -2.22 -51.82
CA VAL A 629 -24.13 -2.02 -50.43
C VAL A 629 -24.82 -0.65 -50.25
N ASN A 630 -26.08 -0.61 -50.65
CA ASN A 630 -27.02 0.52 -50.55
C ASN A 630 -27.53 0.79 -49.11
N THR A 631 -26.74 0.48 -48.06
CA THR A 631 -27.18 0.58 -46.65
C THR A 631 -26.36 1.53 -45.78
N CYS A 632 -25.27 2.13 -46.30
CA CYS A 632 -24.43 3.05 -45.52
C CYS A 632 -24.75 4.52 -45.84
N ASP A 633 -25.03 5.32 -44.81
CA ASP A 633 -25.29 6.76 -44.94
C ASP A 633 -23.96 7.52 -44.96
N HIS A 634 -23.37 7.65 -46.15
CA HIS A 634 -22.08 8.31 -46.36
C HIS A 634 -22.05 9.75 -45.83
N LEU A 635 -23.18 10.47 -45.90
CA LEU A 635 -23.27 11.85 -45.42
C LEU A 635 -23.12 11.94 -43.90
N LYS A 636 -23.68 10.99 -43.15
CA LYS A 636 -23.44 10.91 -41.69
C LYS A 636 -21.96 10.71 -41.34
N LEU A 637 -21.25 9.85 -42.07
CA LEU A 637 -19.81 9.64 -41.85
C LEU A 637 -19.01 10.93 -42.11
N PHE A 638 -19.31 11.65 -43.20
CA PHE A 638 -18.67 12.94 -43.47
C PHE A 638 -19.04 14.01 -42.44
N GLN A 639 -20.28 14.01 -41.93
CA GLN A 639 -20.71 14.91 -40.87
C GLN A 639 -19.94 14.67 -39.57
N GLU A 640 -19.69 13.41 -39.20
CA GLU A 640 -18.88 13.05 -38.03
C GLU A 640 -17.42 13.49 -38.19
N LEU A 641 -16.80 13.23 -39.34
CA LEU A 641 -15.43 13.68 -39.63
C LEU A 641 -15.31 15.21 -39.61
N LEU A 642 -16.28 15.91 -40.17
CA LEU A 642 -16.30 17.37 -40.16
C LEU A 642 -16.54 17.94 -38.75
N SER A 643 -17.40 17.29 -37.96
CA SER A 643 -17.65 17.67 -36.56
C SER A 643 -16.41 17.52 -35.70
N ALA A 644 -15.55 16.55 -36.00
CA ALA A 644 -14.26 16.41 -35.34
C ALA A 644 -13.25 17.48 -35.78
N LEU A 645 -13.16 17.76 -37.09
CA LEU A 645 -12.18 18.71 -37.66
C LEU A 645 -12.51 20.18 -37.35
N ALA A 646 -13.75 20.59 -37.57
CA ALA A 646 -14.23 21.97 -37.43
C ALA A 646 -15.51 22.05 -36.57
N PRO A 647 -15.41 21.78 -35.25
CA PRO A 647 -16.59 21.76 -34.36
C PRO A 647 -17.33 23.10 -34.34
N ASP A 648 -16.60 24.22 -34.42
CA ASP A 648 -17.19 25.56 -34.36
C ASP A 648 -18.06 25.87 -35.58
N CYS A 649 -17.69 25.32 -36.76
CA CYS A 649 -18.50 25.43 -37.96
C CYS A 649 -19.85 24.72 -37.75
N ILE A 650 -19.81 23.50 -37.21
CA ILE A 650 -21.02 22.70 -36.94
C ILE A 650 -21.90 23.35 -35.89
N HIS A 651 -21.31 23.90 -34.81
CA HIS A 651 -22.05 24.65 -33.80
C HIS A 651 -22.68 25.92 -34.37
N PHE A 652 -21.92 26.71 -35.11
CA PHE A 652 -22.41 27.93 -35.76
C PHE A 652 -23.62 27.65 -36.65
N ILE A 653 -23.56 26.60 -37.45
CA ILE A 653 -24.64 26.23 -38.37
C ILE A 653 -25.86 25.72 -37.62
N ARG A 654 -25.69 24.94 -36.53
CA ARG A 654 -26.83 24.53 -35.68
C ARG A 654 -27.52 25.75 -35.07
N ASP A 655 -26.75 26.70 -34.58
CA ASP A 655 -27.27 27.89 -33.93
C ASP A 655 -27.91 28.88 -34.93
N THR A 656 -27.59 28.79 -36.23
CA THR A 656 -28.13 29.68 -37.28
C THR A 656 -29.19 29.06 -38.18
N LEU A 657 -29.22 27.73 -38.37
CA LEU A 657 -30.17 27.04 -39.24
C LEU A 657 -31.34 26.37 -38.51
N VAL A 658 -31.32 26.24 -37.18
CA VAL A 658 -32.50 25.78 -36.42
C VAL A 658 -33.40 27.00 -36.17
N PRO A 659 -34.60 27.07 -36.75
CA PRO A 659 -35.52 28.17 -36.47
C PRO A 659 -36.07 27.97 -35.06
N ASP A 660 -35.51 28.68 -34.08
CA ASP A 660 -36.23 28.91 -32.83
C ASP A 660 -37.50 29.66 -33.18
N SER A 661 -38.65 28.99 -33.04
CA SER A 661 -40.01 29.52 -33.18
C SER A 661 -40.36 30.70 -32.23
N SER A 662 -39.35 31.34 -31.64
CA SER A 662 -39.44 32.50 -30.76
C SER A 662 -38.33 33.51 -31.08
N GLN A 663 -38.29 34.03 -32.30
CA GLN A 663 -37.49 35.23 -32.60
C GLN A 663 -38.28 36.49 -32.28
N ASP A 664 -38.13 36.95 -31.04
CA ASP A 664 -38.18 38.37 -30.67
C ASP A 664 -37.05 38.65 -29.67
N SER A 665 -35.83 38.24 -30.03
CA SER A 665 -34.63 38.74 -29.38
C SER A 665 -33.45 38.58 -30.32
N ILE A 666 -32.87 39.71 -30.68
CA ILE A 666 -31.55 39.89 -31.29
C ILE A 666 -30.60 38.80 -30.74
N PRO A 667 -29.84 38.07 -31.58
CA PRO A 667 -28.91 37.05 -31.08
C PRO A 667 -28.01 37.71 -30.04
N PRO A 668 -27.82 37.12 -28.85
CA PRO A 668 -27.00 37.74 -27.83
C PRO A 668 -25.61 37.95 -28.42
N LYS A 669 -25.14 39.21 -28.43
CA LYS A 669 -23.81 39.64 -28.94
C LYS A 669 -22.61 38.89 -28.32
N SER A 670 -22.85 37.94 -27.43
CA SER A 670 -21.87 37.13 -26.71
C SER A 670 -21.64 35.71 -27.27
N SER A 671 -22.39 35.24 -28.28
CA SER A 671 -22.24 33.85 -28.79
C SER A 671 -21.25 33.67 -29.94
N ILE A 672 -20.70 34.75 -30.52
CA ILE A 672 -19.57 34.66 -31.45
C ILE A 672 -18.32 34.36 -30.62
N ARG A 673 -18.15 33.09 -30.24
CA ARG A 673 -16.87 32.56 -29.75
C ARG A 673 -15.82 32.96 -30.78
N SER A 674 -14.73 33.56 -30.31
CA SER A 674 -13.63 34.07 -31.12
C SER A 674 -13.25 33.06 -32.21
N VAL A 675 -13.52 33.40 -33.48
CA VAL A 675 -13.00 32.65 -34.63
C VAL A 675 -11.48 32.67 -34.52
N ASN A 676 -10.84 31.50 -34.54
CA ASN A 676 -9.39 31.37 -34.40
C ASN A 676 -8.65 32.36 -35.33
N THR A 677 -7.66 33.06 -34.80
CA THR A 677 -6.92 34.11 -35.52
C THR A 677 -5.76 33.57 -36.37
N ARG A 678 -5.58 32.25 -36.44
CA ARG A 678 -4.45 31.61 -37.14
C ARG A 678 -4.91 30.54 -38.13
N LEU A 679 -4.22 30.49 -39.26
CA LEU A 679 -4.39 29.49 -40.31
C LEU A 679 -4.07 28.07 -39.81
N ASN A 680 -4.97 27.12 -40.06
CA ASN A 680 -4.77 25.70 -39.82
C ASN A 680 -4.45 24.97 -41.15
N GLU A 681 -3.22 25.10 -41.65
CA GLU A 681 -2.81 24.51 -42.94
C GLU A 681 -3.01 22.98 -43.00
N ALA A 682 -2.68 22.29 -41.91
CA ALA A 682 -2.89 20.85 -41.76
C ALA A 682 -4.39 20.48 -41.81
N GLY A 683 -5.23 21.28 -41.13
CA GLY A 683 -6.68 21.11 -41.14
C GLY A 683 -7.30 21.36 -42.51
N ILE A 684 -6.83 22.39 -43.24
CA ILE A 684 -7.26 22.67 -44.61
C ILE A 684 -6.89 21.52 -45.55
N ARG A 685 -5.68 20.96 -45.44
CA ARG A 685 -5.28 19.78 -46.24
C ARG A 685 -6.24 18.59 -46.02
N ALA A 686 -6.57 18.30 -44.77
CA ALA A 686 -7.51 17.23 -44.44
C ALA A 686 -8.92 17.54 -45.00
N TRP A 687 -9.40 18.78 -44.82
CA TRP A 687 -10.68 19.21 -45.38
C TRP A 687 -10.73 19.11 -46.90
N CYS A 688 -9.69 19.56 -47.63
CA CYS A 688 -9.63 19.49 -49.09
C CYS A 688 -9.79 18.06 -49.59
N PHE A 689 -9.13 17.10 -48.93
CA PHE A 689 -9.29 15.69 -49.24
C PHE A 689 -10.72 15.20 -49.00
N LEU A 690 -11.30 15.51 -47.84
CA LEU A 690 -12.68 15.11 -47.51
C LEU A 690 -13.70 15.73 -48.49
N ALA A 691 -13.51 16.99 -48.87
CA ALA A 691 -14.36 17.70 -49.83
C ALA A 691 -14.27 17.10 -51.25
N ASP A 692 -13.08 16.75 -51.73
CA ASP A 692 -12.91 16.04 -53.01
C ASP A 692 -13.63 14.68 -52.99
N ARG A 693 -13.49 13.91 -51.90
CA ARG A 693 -14.18 12.62 -51.75
C ARG A 693 -15.70 12.77 -51.73
N LEU A 694 -16.22 13.74 -50.97
CA LEU A 694 -17.65 14.05 -50.94
C LEU A 694 -18.15 14.45 -52.34
N ALA A 695 -17.43 15.31 -53.08
CA ALA A 695 -17.80 15.72 -54.43
C ALA A 695 -17.84 14.53 -55.42
N ARG A 696 -16.88 13.62 -55.34
CA ARG A 696 -16.85 12.41 -56.18
C ARG A 696 -18.01 11.46 -55.84
N LEU A 697 -18.29 11.23 -54.56
CA LEU A 697 -19.40 10.35 -54.15
C LEU A 697 -20.77 10.93 -54.51
N THR A 698 -20.95 12.24 -54.32
CA THR A 698 -22.20 12.93 -54.71
C THR A 698 -22.42 12.93 -56.22
N SER A 699 -21.37 13.09 -57.03
CA SER A 699 -21.46 12.98 -58.49
C SER A 699 -21.79 11.56 -58.99
N LEU A 700 -21.30 10.52 -58.31
CA LEU A 700 -21.59 9.11 -58.64
C LEU A 700 -23.00 8.67 -58.24
N HIS A 701 -23.50 9.12 -57.08
CA HIS A 701 -24.77 8.66 -56.54
C HIS A 701 -25.99 9.47 -57.00
N LYS A 702 -25.81 10.57 -57.75
CA LYS A 702 -26.87 11.43 -58.33
C LYS A 702 -28.01 11.84 -57.37
N ARG A 703 -27.87 11.62 -56.06
CA ARG A 703 -28.98 11.70 -55.09
C ARG A 703 -29.09 13.01 -54.30
N VAL A 704 -28.13 13.92 -54.43
CA VAL A 704 -28.13 15.13 -53.58
C VAL A 704 -29.04 16.25 -54.12
N VAL A 705 -29.55 16.16 -55.35
CA VAL A 705 -30.42 17.20 -55.92
C VAL A 705 -31.50 16.65 -56.88
N GLU A 706 -32.24 15.60 -56.49
CA GLU A 706 -33.58 15.44 -57.09
C GLU A 706 -34.56 16.33 -56.31
N LEU A 707 -34.69 17.59 -56.74
CA LEU A 707 -35.89 18.37 -56.43
C LEU A 707 -37.11 17.52 -56.82
N PRO A 708 -38.15 17.43 -55.97
CA PRO A 708 -39.35 16.68 -56.32
C PRO A 708 -39.87 17.21 -57.66
N LYS A 709 -40.14 16.29 -58.59
CA LYS A 709 -40.70 16.63 -59.90
C LYS A 709 -41.94 17.52 -59.68
N PRO A 710 -42.06 18.66 -60.37
CA PRO A 710 -43.22 19.53 -60.20
C PRO A 710 -44.45 18.76 -60.67
N GLY A 711 -45.33 18.38 -59.73
CA GLY A 711 -46.57 17.66 -60.02
C GLY A 711 -46.97 16.54 -59.05
N THR A 712 -46.13 16.14 -58.10
CA THR A 712 -46.54 15.22 -57.03
C THR A 712 -46.99 15.98 -55.79
N GLU A 713 -48.22 15.69 -55.35
CA GLU A 713 -48.87 16.30 -54.19
C GLU A 713 -48.00 16.25 -52.93
N SER A 714 -48.02 17.37 -52.20
CA SER A 714 -47.25 17.67 -51.01
C SER A 714 -47.48 16.66 -49.88
N VAL A 715 -46.53 15.73 -49.70
CA VAL A 715 -46.23 15.20 -48.35
C VAL A 715 -45.32 16.21 -47.68
N GLY A 716 -45.70 16.65 -46.48
CA GLY A 716 -45.15 17.81 -45.77
C GLY A 716 -43.64 18.00 -45.91
N ILE A 717 -43.26 19.19 -46.36
CA ILE A 717 -41.89 19.70 -46.24
C ILE A 717 -41.57 19.69 -44.75
N PRO A 718 -40.54 18.97 -44.27
CA PRO A 718 -40.13 19.10 -42.87
C PRO A 718 -39.56 20.50 -42.67
N ASP A 719 -40.03 21.22 -41.64
CA ASP A 719 -39.57 22.57 -41.24
C ASP A 719 -38.10 22.60 -40.72
N THR A 720 -37.35 21.53 -40.91
CA THR A 720 -35.93 21.39 -40.57
C THR A 720 -35.14 21.04 -41.83
N PRO A 721 -33.99 21.69 -42.10
CA PRO A 721 -33.12 21.24 -43.18
C PRO A 721 -32.83 19.75 -42.99
N THR A 722 -33.03 18.94 -44.03
CA THR A 722 -32.63 17.54 -44.00
C THR A 722 -31.16 17.46 -43.58
N SER A 723 -30.79 16.46 -42.77
CA SER A 723 -29.42 16.25 -42.25
C SER A 723 -28.33 16.39 -43.32
N ASP A 724 -28.71 16.09 -44.55
CA ASP A 724 -27.90 16.11 -45.76
C ASP A 724 -27.56 17.55 -46.18
N LEU A 725 -28.55 18.46 -46.20
CA LEU A 725 -28.34 19.87 -46.51
C LEU A 725 -27.47 20.55 -45.44
N PHE A 726 -27.72 20.24 -44.17
CA PHE A 726 -26.90 20.71 -43.05
C PHE A 726 -25.43 20.34 -43.25
N THR A 727 -25.16 19.09 -43.62
CA THR A 727 -23.81 18.58 -43.83
C THR A 727 -23.14 19.28 -45.02
N MET A 728 -23.84 19.46 -46.14
CA MET A 728 -23.30 20.13 -47.31
C MET A 728 -22.95 21.61 -47.04
N VAL A 729 -23.82 22.34 -46.35
CA VAL A 729 -23.56 23.74 -45.95
C VAL A 729 -22.35 23.81 -45.01
N ALA A 730 -22.22 22.86 -44.08
CA ALA A 730 -21.06 22.79 -43.19
C ALA A 730 -19.74 22.56 -43.94
N PHE A 731 -19.74 21.69 -44.95
CA PHE A 731 -18.56 21.49 -45.78
C PHE A 731 -18.15 22.75 -46.54
N CYS A 732 -19.10 23.54 -47.03
CA CYS A 732 -18.83 24.80 -47.72
C CYS A 732 -18.25 25.88 -46.78
N LEU A 733 -18.70 25.91 -45.51
CA LEU A 733 -18.28 26.94 -44.55
C LEU A 733 -17.02 26.57 -43.76
N ALA A 734 -16.70 25.29 -43.61
CA ALA A 734 -15.56 24.83 -42.82
C ALA A 734 -14.20 25.48 -43.18
N PRO A 735 -13.87 25.77 -44.46
CA PRO A 735 -12.64 26.48 -44.80
C PRO A 735 -12.50 27.84 -44.11
N LEU A 736 -13.61 28.56 -43.90
CA LEU A 736 -13.57 29.87 -43.24
C LEU A 736 -13.14 29.75 -41.77
N PHE A 737 -13.58 28.69 -41.09
CA PHE A 737 -13.20 28.40 -39.71
C PHE A 737 -11.77 27.86 -39.58
N LEU A 738 -11.26 27.17 -40.62
CA LEU A 738 -9.91 26.61 -40.65
C LEU A 738 -8.86 27.62 -41.14
N ALA A 739 -9.23 28.56 -42.02
CA ALA A 739 -8.35 29.60 -42.54
C ALA A 739 -7.98 30.65 -41.49
N GLY A 740 -8.84 30.82 -40.48
CA GLY A 740 -8.69 31.81 -39.43
C GLY A 740 -8.83 33.24 -39.93
N ASN A 741 -8.88 34.19 -38.99
CA ASN A 741 -9.04 35.61 -39.34
C ASN A 741 -7.68 36.23 -39.73
N SER A 742 -7.50 36.60 -40.99
CA SER A 742 -6.24 37.16 -41.52
C SER A 742 -5.97 38.62 -41.13
N THR A 743 -6.87 39.25 -40.36
CA THR A 743 -6.79 40.68 -40.02
C THR A 743 -6.92 40.88 -38.51
N CYS A 744 -5.96 41.58 -37.90
CA CYS A 744 -6.04 42.11 -36.53
C CYS A 744 -7.14 43.18 -36.35
N SER A 745 -8.00 43.39 -37.34
CA SER A 745 -9.12 44.32 -37.28
C SER A 745 -9.97 44.10 -38.52
N LEU A 746 -11.12 43.44 -38.38
CA LEU A 746 -12.27 43.76 -39.22
C LEU A 746 -13.54 43.40 -38.48
N SER A 747 -14.24 44.48 -38.13
CA SER A 747 -15.69 44.58 -38.10
C SER A 747 -16.36 43.51 -38.95
N VAL A 748 -17.03 42.59 -38.26
CA VAL A 748 -18.30 41.96 -38.61
C VAL A 748 -18.74 42.22 -40.06
N CYS A 749 -18.49 41.27 -40.96
CA CYS A 749 -19.30 41.15 -42.17
C CYS A 749 -20.67 40.63 -41.73
N HIS A 750 -21.66 41.52 -41.76
CA HIS A 750 -23.06 41.16 -41.67
C HIS A 750 -23.44 40.32 -42.90
N PHE A 751 -23.95 39.11 -42.67
CA PHE A 751 -24.87 38.42 -43.57
C PHE A 751 -26.27 38.51 -42.97
#